data_AF-V7I372-F1
#
_entry.id   AF-V7I372-F1
#
_cell.length_a   1.000
_cell.length_b   1.000
_cell.length_c   1.000
_cell.angle_alpha   90.00
_cell.angle_beta   90.00
_cell.angle_gamma   90.00
#
_symmetry.space_group_name_H-M   'P 1'
#
loop_
_entity.id
_entity.type
_entity.pdbx_description
1 polymer ?
#
loop_
_entity_poly.entity_id
_entity_poly.type
_entity_poly.pdbx_seq_one_letter_code
_entity_poly.pdbx_strand_id
1 'polypeptide(L)'
;MISNNFKVSNARFHLTDKDKLVIGGWFAENNPEKNGIEAYLDKTRLEVRIDKYRGYDVRQRHLVHQANISEEYYLYINLPKDFDVHGKLIIYTVNGDERISSFEASAKKIQLIKNQMPYCVDTVMIENGECILSGWVASIDEIDVSVQDENGRDMDINVEFFSRKDVAATFKEAPLYEYCGFKVEVDSPSGKKLNFIFKSGDLTAKYDVDLAKARKGAYSQKENKLVKGLRYLKKHGIRWTALKALQVVRGKAESAAEYEKWLKYHSRSELELDAQRKYSFTSRPKFSIVVPLYKTPENFLREMIDSVTSQTYSNWELCMCEGSGTDTPVIGILREYSQRDERIKYTVSSRSLGISDNTNEAIKLATGDLIVLVDHDDLLTPDALFECAMAIQDDAEVDVIYSDEDKLTMDGSAYFMPHFKPDFNIDLLRSMNYITHLFVAKRELMHKVGLFRNEFDGSQDYDMILRCTEQAKKVHHIPRILYHWRSHKDSVAENPESKLYAYDSARKALDAHYSRMGIDAHVEFTKIYGIYKTFFHAATEPLVSVIISSNDSIKDIKRCISAIEFKSLYDNYEIIIVDTCSKKGSTYSFYDELQAKFPKVKVVFYRGEKSYSKSRNFGAENSNGEYILFMDDTISIITDEFFEELLGYSRRNDVGAVGAKLYYEDDIIYHAGSVVNMDGITGNAFQGQSRYDNGYFARAITASDYSITNPSCFMTSREVFKNAGGFSEEFSTGLTVSDYCLRIGESGKLTVFNPFAEAYRYEPVRPVNDSGKESQVKIRNEQEKFRERWKVLFSKGDPMYNRNLSLNRNDYHLKKV
;
A
#
# COMPACT_ATOMS: atom_id res chain seq x y z
N MET A 1 24.65 25.58 -10.45
CA MET A 1 24.40 24.50 -9.45
C MET A 1 23.74 23.36 -10.18
N ILE A 2 24.54 22.37 -10.59
CA ILE A 2 24.08 21.15 -11.26
C ILE A 2 22.99 20.48 -10.42
N SER A 3 21.74 20.42 -10.91
CA SER A 3 20.58 19.86 -10.19
C SER A 3 20.70 18.35 -9.96
N ASN A 4 21.33 17.64 -10.90
CA ASN A 4 21.38 16.18 -10.93
C ASN A 4 22.79 15.61 -10.67
N ASN A 5 23.26 15.66 -9.42
CA ASN A 5 24.58 15.15 -8.99
C ASN A 5 24.58 13.62 -8.80
N PHE A 6 25.63 12.93 -9.26
CA PHE A 6 25.86 11.50 -9.06
C PHE A 6 25.92 11.14 -7.56
N LYS A 7 25.27 10.05 -7.18
CA LYS A 7 25.21 9.52 -5.81
C LYS A 7 25.85 8.15 -5.77
N VAL A 8 26.94 8.03 -5.02
CA VAL A 8 27.62 6.76 -4.79
C VAL A 8 26.86 5.92 -3.76
N SER A 9 26.52 4.69 -4.12
CA SER A 9 25.96 3.66 -3.23
C SER A 9 27.04 2.85 -2.54
N ASN A 10 28.04 2.42 -3.31
CA ASN A 10 29.05 1.49 -2.87
C ASN A 10 30.38 1.76 -3.58
N ALA A 11 31.45 1.32 -2.95
CA ALA A 11 32.79 1.31 -3.52
C ALA A 11 33.48 0.03 -3.05
N ARG A 12 33.99 -0.75 -3.99
CA ARG A 12 34.70 -2.01 -3.73
C ARG A 12 35.75 -2.25 -4.81
N PHE A 13 36.68 -3.16 -4.56
CA PHE A 13 37.58 -3.62 -5.62
C PHE A 13 36.86 -4.59 -6.55
N HIS A 14 37.36 -4.67 -7.78
CA HIS A 14 36.94 -5.65 -8.77
C HIS A 14 37.29 -7.05 -8.25
N LEU A 15 36.40 -8.03 -8.45
CA LEU A 15 36.59 -9.38 -7.90
C LEU A 15 37.84 -10.09 -8.45
N THR A 16 38.24 -9.77 -9.69
CA THR A 16 39.40 -10.40 -10.37
C THR A 16 40.59 -9.48 -10.61
N ASP A 17 40.42 -8.16 -10.50
CA ASP A 17 41.45 -7.18 -10.87
C ASP A 17 41.77 -6.28 -9.68
N LYS A 18 42.88 -6.59 -9.00
CA LYS A 18 43.26 -5.97 -7.72
C LYS A 18 43.65 -4.49 -7.83
N ASP A 19 43.83 -3.98 -9.05
CA ASP A 19 44.19 -2.59 -9.31
C ASP A 19 42.99 -1.77 -9.82
N LYS A 20 41.80 -2.38 -9.87
CA LYS A 20 40.57 -1.74 -10.36
C LYS A 20 39.55 -1.54 -9.24
N LEU A 21 39.10 -0.30 -9.10
CA LEU A 21 38.03 0.08 -8.19
C LEU A 21 36.70 0.14 -8.93
N VAL A 22 35.66 -0.47 -8.37
CA VAL A 22 34.28 -0.45 -8.86
C VAL A 22 33.45 0.44 -7.94
N ILE A 23 32.84 1.48 -8.50
CA ILE A 23 31.96 2.41 -7.78
C ILE A 23 30.58 2.36 -8.40
N GLY A 24 29.61 1.82 -7.66
CA GLY A 24 28.21 1.78 -8.05
C GLY A 24 27.46 3.00 -7.53
N GLY A 25 26.60 3.59 -8.36
CA GLY A 25 25.79 4.74 -7.99
C GLY A 25 24.69 5.06 -9.00
N TRP A 26 24.01 6.18 -8.78
CA TRP A 26 22.91 6.65 -9.63
C TRP A 26 22.86 8.17 -9.72
N PHE A 27 22.10 8.68 -10.68
CA PHE A 27 21.75 10.09 -10.78
C PHE A 27 20.38 10.34 -10.15
N ALA A 28 20.24 11.43 -9.39
CA ALA A 28 19.02 11.73 -8.64
C ALA A 28 17.76 11.94 -9.51
N GLU A 29 17.92 12.42 -10.74
CA GLU A 29 16.82 12.72 -11.69
C GLU A 29 16.72 11.68 -12.83
N ASN A 30 17.35 10.50 -12.72
CA ASN A 30 17.25 9.40 -13.68
C ASN A 30 17.68 9.65 -15.14
N ASN A 31 18.09 10.87 -15.49
CA ASN A 31 18.54 11.22 -16.83
C ASN A 31 19.83 12.07 -16.76
N PRO A 32 21.01 11.54 -17.14
CA PRO A 32 22.24 12.31 -17.17
C PRO A 32 22.53 12.93 -18.54
N GLU A 33 21.60 13.08 -19.48
CA GLU A 33 21.90 13.52 -20.86
C GLU A 33 22.68 14.85 -20.98
N LYS A 34 22.85 15.61 -19.88
CA LYS A 34 23.72 16.79 -19.79
C LYS A 34 24.90 16.67 -18.79
N ASN A 35 25.06 15.55 -18.09
CA ASN A 35 26.06 15.35 -17.03
C ASN A 35 27.01 14.19 -17.35
N GLY A 36 28.33 14.42 -17.25
CA GLY A 36 29.38 13.40 -17.29
C GLY A 36 29.91 13.04 -15.90
N ILE A 37 30.78 12.03 -15.85
CA ILE A 37 31.51 11.63 -14.64
C ILE A 37 33.01 11.64 -14.93
N GLU A 38 33.80 12.27 -14.06
CA GLU A 38 35.27 12.27 -14.13
C GLU A 38 35.86 11.77 -12.81
N ALA A 39 36.88 10.92 -12.83
CA ALA A 39 37.63 10.53 -11.64
C ALA A 39 39.03 11.11 -11.68
N TYR A 40 39.51 11.59 -10.53
CA TYR A 40 40.84 12.14 -10.35
C TYR A 40 41.49 11.53 -9.12
N LEU A 41 42.77 11.21 -9.22
CA LEU A 41 43.64 11.03 -8.06
C LEU A 41 44.44 12.32 -7.88
N ASP A 42 44.12 13.07 -6.84
CA ASP A 42 44.56 14.46 -6.64
C ASP A 42 44.24 15.35 -7.85
N LYS A 43 45.24 15.65 -8.68
CA LYS A 43 45.12 16.48 -9.89
C LYS A 43 45.22 15.66 -11.18
N THR A 44 45.52 14.37 -11.09
CA THR A 44 45.70 13.50 -12.25
C THR A 44 44.36 12.85 -12.60
N ARG A 45 43.89 13.06 -13.82
CA ARG A 45 42.67 12.43 -14.32
C ARG A 45 42.91 10.93 -14.52
N LEU A 46 42.01 10.11 -14.00
CA LEU A 46 42.03 8.66 -14.19
C LEU A 46 41.13 8.24 -15.34
N GLU A 47 41.45 7.09 -15.94
CA GLU A 47 40.57 6.43 -16.89
C GLU A 47 39.40 5.79 -16.16
N VAL A 48 38.18 6.05 -16.65
CA VAL A 48 36.94 5.52 -16.10
C VAL A 48 36.14 4.89 -17.22
N ARG A 49 35.89 3.58 -17.12
CA ARG A 49 34.85 2.93 -17.91
C ARG A 49 33.54 2.97 -17.13
N ILE A 50 32.47 3.37 -17.80
CA ILE A 50 31.14 3.48 -17.20
C ILE A 50 30.23 2.47 -17.86
N ASP A 51 29.78 1.49 -17.10
CA ASP A 51 28.69 0.62 -17.53
C ASP A 51 27.38 1.11 -16.94
N LYS A 52 26.34 1.07 -17.76
CA LYS A 52 25.02 1.55 -17.43
C LYS A 52 24.03 0.40 -17.46
N TYR A 53 23.30 0.23 -16.37
CA TYR A 53 22.27 -0.79 -16.29
C TYR A 53 20.92 -0.14 -16.10
N ARG A 54 20.00 -0.53 -16.98
CA ARG A 54 18.60 -0.13 -16.96
C ARG A 54 17.77 -1.39 -16.84
N GLY A 55 16.75 -1.38 -16.00
CA GLY A 55 15.88 -2.53 -15.86
C GLY A 55 15.06 -2.54 -14.59
N TYR A 56 14.21 -3.55 -14.51
CA TYR A 56 13.30 -3.80 -13.41
C TYR A 56 14.04 -3.97 -12.07
N ASP A 57 15.13 -4.74 -12.06
CA ASP A 57 15.91 -5.09 -10.86
C ASP A 57 16.59 -3.86 -10.21
N VAL A 58 16.98 -2.90 -11.04
CA VAL A 58 17.57 -1.62 -10.61
C VAL A 58 16.51 -0.74 -9.92
N ARG A 59 15.28 -0.74 -10.43
CA ARG A 59 14.17 -0.03 -9.80
C ARG A 59 13.83 -0.62 -8.44
N GLN A 60 13.87 -1.95 -8.32
CA GLN A 60 13.60 -2.65 -7.06
C GLN A 60 14.62 -2.34 -5.95
N ARG A 61 15.92 -2.43 -6.25
CA ARG A 61 17.00 -2.16 -5.28
C ARG A 61 16.90 -0.79 -4.62
N HIS A 62 16.40 0.19 -5.35
CA HIS A 62 16.31 1.57 -4.88
C HIS A 62 14.93 1.99 -4.32
N LEU A 63 13.92 1.11 -4.35
CA LEU A 63 12.62 1.33 -3.70
C LEU A 63 12.77 1.58 -2.19
N VAL A 64 13.72 0.90 -1.54
CA VAL A 64 14.04 1.09 -0.11
C VAL A 64 14.50 2.53 0.21
N HIS A 65 15.03 3.25 -0.79
CA HIS A 65 15.54 4.61 -0.66
C HIS A 65 14.54 5.71 -1.06
N GLN A 66 13.29 5.37 -1.40
CA GLN A 66 12.25 6.33 -1.82
C GLN A 66 12.71 7.27 -2.96
N ALA A 67 13.54 6.76 -3.86
CA ALA A 67 14.00 7.47 -5.05
C ALA A 67 13.59 6.67 -6.29
N ASN A 68 12.97 7.34 -7.26
CA ASN A 68 12.54 6.74 -8.51
C ASN A 68 13.78 6.55 -9.41
N ILE A 69 14.64 5.58 -9.09
CA ILE A 69 15.88 5.32 -9.82
C ILE A 69 15.66 4.13 -10.76
N SER A 70 15.84 4.34 -12.06
CA SER A 70 15.67 3.33 -13.11
C SER A 70 16.98 2.97 -13.80
N GLU A 71 18.06 3.64 -13.40
CA GLU A 71 19.38 3.49 -13.97
C GLU A 71 20.44 3.50 -12.88
N GLU A 72 21.28 2.47 -12.87
CA GLU A 72 22.48 2.39 -12.04
C GLU A 72 23.70 2.45 -12.96
N TYR A 73 24.76 3.07 -12.44
CA TYR A 73 26.02 3.27 -13.12
C TYR A 73 27.11 2.61 -12.29
N TYR A 74 27.95 1.83 -12.96
CA TYR A 74 29.11 1.20 -12.37
C TYR A 74 30.35 1.80 -13.04
N LEU A 75 31.13 2.52 -12.24
CA LEU A 75 32.37 3.16 -12.64
C LEU A 75 33.52 2.20 -12.34
N TYR A 76 34.20 1.76 -13.38
CA TYR A 76 35.40 0.93 -13.30
C TYR A 76 36.61 1.85 -13.49
N ILE A 77 37.35 2.07 -12.40
CA ILE A 77 38.45 3.04 -12.32
C ILE A 77 39.76 2.26 -12.18
N ASN A 78 40.68 2.46 -13.12
CA ASN A 78 42.02 1.90 -13.05
C ASN A 78 42.87 2.74 -12.09
N LEU A 79 43.33 2.15 -10.98
CA LEU A 79 44.23 2.81 -10.04
C LEU A 79 45.70 2.59 -10.45
N PRO A 80 46.56 3.62 -10.41
CA PRO A 80 47.98 3.44 -10.65
C PRO A 80 48.63 2.59 -9.56
N LYS A 81 49.72 1.88 -9.87
CA LYS A 81 50.34 0.90 -8.97
C LYS A 81 50.84 1.48 -7.64
N ASP A 82 51.07 2.79 -7.59
CA ASP A 82 51.56 3.58 -6.47
C ASP A 82 50.49 4.48 -5.83
N PHE A 83 49.20 4.20 -6.07
CA PHE A 83 48.09 5.01 -5.54
C PHE A 83 48.08 5.10 -4.00
N ASP A 84 48.75 4.16 -3.32
CA ASP A 84 48.78 3.98 -1.87
C ASP A 84 49.73 4.93 -1.13
N VAL A 85 50.64 5.61 -1.86
CA VAL A 85 51.70 6.43 -1.26
C VAL A 85 51.15 7.77 -0.74
N HIS A 86 50.47 8.57 -1.56
CA HIS A 86 49.70 9.75 -1.15
C HIS A 86 48.67 10.12 -2.22
N GLY A 87 47.46 10.50 -1.81
CA GLY A 87 46.48 11.13 -2.70
C GLY A 87 45.03 10.96 -2.27
N LYS A 88 44.16 11.70 -2.94
CA LYS A 88 42.71 11.72 -2.72
C LYS A 88 42.01 11.40 -4.04
N LEU A 89 41.30 10.29 -4.08
CA LEU A 89 40.39 9.97 -5.17
C LEU A 89 39.17 10.87 -5.05
N ILE A 90 38.85 11.59 -6.11
CA ILE A 90 37.66 12.43 -6.22
C ILE A 90 36.90 12.03 -7.48
N ILE A 91 35.61 11.77 -7.33
CA ILE A 91 34.68 11.63 -8.46
C ILE A 91 33.89 12.92 -8.58
N TYR A 92 33.91 13.51 -9.76
CA TYR A 92 33.10 14.68 -10.09
C TYR A 92 31.94 14.29 -11.00
N THR A 93 30.76 14.86 -10.72
CA THR A 93 29.75 15.08 -11.75
C THR A 93 30.09 16.36 -12.49
N VAL A 94 30.15 16.29 -13.81
CA VAL A 94 30.52 17.41 -14.68
C VAL A 94 29.39 17.79 -15.62
N ASN A 95 29.12 19.08 -15.80
CA ASN A 95 28.15 19.60 -16.77
C ASN A 95 28.72 20.87 -17.41
N GLY A 96 29.18 20.77 -18.66
CA GLY A 96 30.00 21.81 -19.28
C GLY A 96 31.27 22.07 -18.46
N ASP A 97 31.48 23.32 -18.04
CA ASP A 97 32.62 23.72 -17.20
C ASP A 97 32.36 23.58 -15.68
N GLU A 98 31.12 23.33 -15.25
CA GLU A 98 30.79 23.13 -13.84
C GLU A 98 31.22 21.72 -13.37
N ARG A 99 31.92 21.64 -12.23
CA ARG A 99 32.27 20.37 -11.56
C ARG A 99 31.74 20.35 -10.13
N ILE A 100 31.05 19.27 -9.74
CA ILE A 100 30.60 19.03 -8.37
C ILE A 100 31.15 17.70 -7.88
N SER A 101 31.82 17.71 -6.72
CA SER A 101 32.33 16.50 -6.08
C SER A 101 31.17 15.60 -5.62
N SER A 102 31.17 14.36 -6.11
CA SER A 102 30.17 13.32 -5.85
C SER A 102 30.68 12.30 -4.84
N PHE A 103 32.00 12.08 -4.78
CA PHE A 103 32.66 11.16 -3.86
C PHE A 103 34.12 11.55 -3.62
N GLU A 104 34.58 11.39 -2.39
CA GLU A 104 35.96 11.69 -1.99
C GLU A 104 36.48 10.64 -1.01
N ALA A 105 37.61 10.02 -1.34
CA ALA A 105 38.30 9.09 -0.43
C ALA A 105 39.82 9.27 -0.51
N SER A 106 40.49 9.24 0.63
CA SER A 106 41.95 9.18 0.64
C SER A 106 42.43 7.81 0.18
N ALA A 107 43.62 7.75 -0.43
CA ALA A 107 44.32 6.51 -0.78
C ALA A 107 44.31 5.49 0.38
N LYS A 108 44.60 5.96 1.60
CA LYS A 108 44.56 5.14 2.82
C LYS A 108 43.19 4.51 3.08
N LYS A 109 42.08 5.20 2.82
CA LYS A 109 40.72 4.64 2.98
C LYS A 109 40.40 3.61 1.91
N ILE A 110 40.85 3.84 0.67
CA ILE A 110 40.69 2.88 -0.44
C ILE A 110 41.51 1.61 -0.15
N GLN A 111 42.72 1.75 0.41
CA GLN A 111 43.55 0.60 0.77
C GLN A 111 42.89 -0.32 1.80
N LEU A 112 42.13 0.24 2.75
CA LEU A 112 41.43 -0.55 3.79
C LEU A 112 40.38 -1.50 3.24
N ILE A 113 39.85 -1.24 2.04
CA ILE A 113 38.84 -2.09 1.39
C ILE A 113 39.42 -3.00 0.30
N LYS A 114 40.74 -2.95 0.04
CA LYS A 114 41.41 -3.71 -1.03
C LYS A 114 41.25 -5.22 -0.89
N ASN A 115 41.32 -5.71 0.34
CA ASN A 115 41.23 -7.14 0.65
C ASN A 115 39.90 -7.51 1.32
N GLN A 116 38.87 -6.65 1.21
CA GLN A 116 37.56 -6.93 1.78
C GLN A 116 36.69 -7.66 0.77
N MET A 117 36.10 -8.76 1.21
CA MET A 117 35.14 -9.51 0.41
C MET A 117 33.73 -8.90 0.58
N PRO A 118 32.97 -8.69 -0.52
CA PRO A 118 31.59 -8.22 -0.42
C PRO A 118 30.71 -9.30 0.23
N TYR A 119 29.89 -8.92 1.20
CA TYR A 119 28.96 -9.84 1.86
C TYR A 119 27.73 -9.12 2.41
N CYS A 120 26.68 -9.87 2.71
CA CYS A 120 25.51 -9.42 3.45
C CYS A 120 25.02 -10.53 4.39
N VAL A 121 24.55 -10.14 5.57
CA VAL A 121 23.92 -11.05 6.53
C VAL A 121 22.41 -10.81 6.50
N ASP A 122 21.67 -11.82 6.08
CA ASP A 122 20.22 -11.79 5.91
C ASP A 122 19.52 -12.04 7.25
N THR A 123 20.04 -12.96 8.08
CA THR A 123 19.46 -13.29 9.38
C THR A 123 20.52 -13.76 10.37
N VAL A 124 20.35 -13.34 11.63
CA VAL A 124 21.01 -13.92 12.79
C VAL A 124 19.94 -14.35 13.79
N MET A 125 19.97 -15.60 14.25
CA MET A 125 19.03 -16.10 15.26
C MET A 125 19.65 -17.21 16.11
N ILE A 126 19.05 -17.45 17.28
CA ILE A 126 19.32 -18.65 18.08
C ILE A 126 18.04 -19.48 18.13
N GLU A 127 18.14 -20.73 17.68
CA GLU A 127 17.03 -21.68 17.61
C GLU A 127 17.53 -23.02 18.17
N ASN A 128 16.74 -23.66 19.04
CA ASN A 128 17.08 -24.94 19.67
C ASN A 128 18.48 -25.03 20.34
N GLY A 129 19.06 -23.89 20.73
CA GLY A 129 20.39 -23.81 21.33
C GLY A 129 21.53 -23.59 20.35
N GLU A 130 21.25 -23.52 19.05
CA GLU A 130 22.22 -23.28 17.97
C GLU A 130 22.15 -21.82 17.52
N CYS A 131 23.29 -21.20 17.23
CA CYS A 131 23.33 -19.89 16.57
C CYS A 131 23.44 -20.06 15.07
N ILE A 132 22.45 -19.53 14.34
CA ILE A 132 22.36 -19.63 12.89
C ILE A 132 22.59 -18.25 12.28
N LEU A 133 23.59 -18.17 11.39
CA LEU A 133 23.91 -17.00 10.58
C LEU A 133 23.69 -17.35 9.11
N SER A 134 22.78 -16.65 8.43
CA SER A 134 22.54 -16.84 7.00
C SER A 134 22.73 -15.55 6.21
N GLY A 135 23.17 -15.67 4.96
CA GLY A 135 23.43 -14.52 4.11
C GLY A 135 24.05 -14.90 2.78
N TRP A 136 24.78 -13.96 2.18
CA TRP A 136 25.59 -14.20 0.99
C TRP A 136 26.96 -13.56 1.11
N VAL A 137 27.94 -14.14 0.43
CA VAL A 137 29.31 -13.65 0.35
C VAL A 137 29.82 -13.87 -1.08
N ALA A 138 30.43 -12.85 -1.67
CA ALA A 138 30.77 -12.83 -3.09
C ALA A 138 32.25 -13.10 -3.31
N SER A 139 32.56 -14.23 -3.92
CA SER A 139 33.88 -14.58 -4.44
C SER A 139 33.77 -15.32 -5.77
N ILE A 140 34.86 -15.34 -6.53
CA ILE A 140 35.02 -16.17 -7.73
C ILE A 140 35.65 -17.54 -7.43
N ASP A 141 36.29 -17.67 -6.26
CA ASP A 141 36.91 -18.89 -5.77
C ASP A 141 36.09 -19.47 -4.59
N GLU A 142 36.45 -20.68 -4.15
CA GLU A 142 35.86 -21.35 -3.00
C GLU A 142 36.10 -20.56 -1.69
N ILE A 143 35.11 -20.60 -0.80
CA ILE A 143 35.07 -19.78 0.42
C ILE A 143 35.26 -20.66 1.64
N ASP A 144 36.35 -20.40 2.36
CA ASP A 144 36.62 -21.01 3.67
C ASP A 144 35.91 -20.21 4.77
N VAL A 145 35.28 -20.92 5.72
CA VAL A 145 34.49 -20.33 6.80
C VAL A 145 35.01 -20.82 8.14
N SER A 146 35.28 -19.89 9.04
CA SER A 146 35.59 -20.20 10.43
C SER A 146 34.82 -19.29 11.38
N VAL A 147 34.49 -19.78 12.57
CA VAL A 147 33.83 -18.99 13.61
C VAL A 147 34.68 -19.02 14.87
N GLN A 148 34.89 -17.85 15.46
CA GLN A 148 35.67 -17.70 16.70
C GLN A 148 34.81 -17.16 17.83
N ASP A 149 35.06 -17.62 19.05
CA ASP A 149 34.47 -17.04 20.26
C ASP A 149 35.07 -15.65 20.59
N GLU A 150 34.59 -15.04 21.68
CA GLU A 150 35.09 -13.74 22.15
C GLU A 150 36.57 -13.73 22.60
N ASN A 151 37.17 -14.92 22.79
CA ASN A 151 38.57 -15.11 23.15
C ASN A 151 39.45 -15.51 21.95
N GLY A 152 38.87 -15.58 20.74
CA GLY A 152 39.58 -15.99 19.52
C GLY A 152 39.78 -17.50 19.38
N ARG A 153 39.03 -18.33 20.11
CA ARG A 153 39.05 -19.79 19.96
C ARG A 153 38.11 -20.20 18.83
N ASP A 154 38.58 -21.07 17.94
CA ASP A 154 37.75 -21.59 16.86
C ASP A 154 36.64 -22.51 17.43
N MET A 155 35.47 -22.40 16.83
CA MET A 155 34.25 -23.15 17.17
C MET A 155 34.00 -24.24 16.13
N ASP A 156 33.42 -25.34 16.56
CA ASP A 156 32.87 -26.34 15.62
C ASP A 156 31.64 -25.74 14.93
N ILE A 157 31.59 -25.88 13.61
CA ILE A 157 30.55 -25.28 12.77
C ILE A 157 30.03 -26.28 11.73
N ASN A 158 28.75 -26.12 11.40
CA ASN A 158 28.16 -26.70 10.20
C ASN A 158 27.93 -25.58 9.18
N VAL A 159 28.35 -25.79 7.93
CA VAL A 159 28.26 -24.79 6.87
C VAL A 159 27.58 -25.39 5.66
N GLU A 160 26.49 -24.78 5.23
CA GLU A 160 25.79 -25.09 4.00
C GLU A 160 25.91 -23.92 3.03
N PHE A 161 26.40 -24.19 1.83
CA PHE A 161 26.42 -23.22 0.74
C PHE A 161 25.33 -23.55 -0.30
N PHE A 162 24.65 -22.52 -0.80
CA PHE A 162 23.57 -22.65 -1.77
C PHE A 162 23.60 -21.53 -2.82
N SER A 163 22.94 -21.75 -3.96
CA SER A 163 23.00 -20.81 -5.08
C SER A 163 22.08 -19.59 -4.87
N ARG A 164 22.58 -18.39 -5.18
CA ARG A 164 21.84 -17.11 -5.11
C ARG A 164 21.94 -16.36 -6.45
N LYS A 165 20.99 -16.64 -7.34
CA LYS A 165 20.95 -16.06 -8.70
C LYS A 165 20.80 -14.52 -8.70
N ASP A 166 20.11 -13.98 -7.70
CA ASP A 166 19.95 -12.54 -7.46
C ASP A 166 21.29 -11.86 -7.12
N VAL A 167 22.12 -12.51 -6.31
CA VAL A 167 23.46 -12.03 -5.95
C VAL A 167 24.39 -12.13 -7.17
N ALA A 168 24.38 -13.25 -7.87
CA ALA A 168 25.16 -13.42 -9.11
C ALA A 168 24.86 -12.34 -10.17
N ALA A 169 23.59 -11.95 -10.30
CA ALA A 169 23.19 -10.86 -11.21
C ALA A 169 23.77 -9.48 -10.82
N THR A 170 24.28 -9.31 -9.60
CA THR A 170 24.84 -8.05 -9.07
C THR A 170 26.34 -7.89 -9.35
N PHE A 171 27.07 -8.99 -9.58
CA PHE A 171 28.52 -9.00 -9.83
C PHE A 171 28.82 -9.39 -11.28
N LYS A 172 28.41 -8.54 -12.22
CA LYS A 172 28.46 -8.87 -13.66
C LYS A 172 29.87 -8.88 -14.26
N GLU A 173 30.85 -8.35 -13.53
CA GLU A 173 32.23 -8.27 -14.01
C GLU A 173 33.02 -9.58 -13.87
N ALA A 174 32.49 -10.58 -13.16
CA ALA A 174 33.07 -11.91 -13.04
C ALA A 174 32.00 -12.96 -12.70
N PRO A 175 32.13 -14.22 -13.17
CA PRO A 175 31.22 -15.28 -12.75
C PRO A 175 31.46 -15.58 -11.27
N LEU A 176 30.45 -15.36 -10.41
CA LEU A 176 30.54 -15.77 -9.01
C LEU A 176 30.65 -17.29 -8.88
N TYR A 177 31.29 -17.73 -7.81
CA TYR A 177 31.18 -19.11 -7.34
C TYR A 177 29.69 -19.47 -7.22
N GLU A 178 29.31 -20.62 -7.81
CA GLU A 178 27.91 -21.03 -8.04
C GLU A 178 27.06 -21.03 -6.76
N TYR A 179 27.72 -21.20 -5.61
CA TYR A 179 27.13 -21.26 -4.28
C TYR A 179 27.63 -20.10 -3.38
N CYS A 180 27.16 -18.88 -3.67
CA CYS A 180 27.51 -17.67 -2.92
C CYS A 180 26.57 -17.35 -1.74
N GLY A 181 25.46 -18.08 -1.58
CA GLY A 181 24.63 -18.05 -0.38
C GLY A 181 25.17 -19.00 0.68
N PHE A 182 25.04 -18.64 1.95
CA PHE A 182 25.52 -19.47 3.06
C PHE A 182 24.51 -19.55 4.21
N LYS A 183 24.59 -20.65 4.96
CA LYS A 183 24.06 -20.83 6.30
C LYS A 183 25.17 -21.44 7.17
N VAL A 184 25.52 -20.76 8.26
CA VAL A 184 26.52 -21.22 9.23
C VAL A 184 25.82 -21.44 10.57
N GLU A 185 25.97 -22.65 11.11
CA GLU A 185 25.37 -23.07 12.38
C GLU A 185 26.49 -23.34 13.38
N VAL A 186 26.29 -22.86 14.61
CA VAL A 186 27.23 -23.02 15.72
C VAL A 186 26.47 -23.58 16.90
N ASP A 187 26.86 -24.78 17.34
CA ASP A 187 26.17 -25.50 18.42
C ASP A 187 26.48 -24.89 19.80
N SER A 188 25.43 -24.67 20.59
CA SER A 188 25.51 -24.28 22.00
C SER A 188 26.51 -23.14 22.30
N PRO A 189 26.44 -21.98 21.62
CA PRO A 189 27.48 -20.98 21.73
C PRO A 189 27.45 -20.30 23.11
N SER A 190 28.61 -20.31 23.76
CA SER A 190 28.85 -19.67 25.06
C SER A 190 29.54 -18.32 24.90
N GLY A 191 29.49 -17.47 25.93
CA GLY A 191 30.06 -16.12 25.90
C GLY A 191 29.09 -15.03 25.39
N LYS A 192 29.63 -13.86 25.04
CA LYS A 192 28.84 -12.69 24.61
C LYS A 192 28.77 -12.54 23.09
N LYS A 193 29.78 -13.02 22.36
CA LYS A 193 29.92 -12.79 20.91
C LYS A 193 30.53 -13.97 20.18
N LEU A 194 30.22 -14.06 18.89
CA LEU A 194 30.87 -14.91 17.90
C LEU A 194 31.37 -14.07 16.73
N ASN A 195 32.54 -14.38 16.20
CA ASN A 195 33.14 -13.71 15.06
C ASN A 195 33.17 -14.68 13.88
N PHE A 196 32.32 -14.44 12.88
CA PHE A 196 32.28 -15.22 11.64
C PHE A 196 33.30 -14.65 10.67
N ILE A 197 34.14 -15.52 10.12
CA ILE A 197 35.25 -15.15 9.22
C ILE A 197 35.11 -15.96 7.95
N PHE A 198 35.02 -15.27 6.82
CA PHE A 198 34.99 -15.86 5.49
C PHE A 198 36.27 -15.47 4.76
N LYS A 199 36.95 -16.43 4.12
CA LYS A 199 38.19 -16.21 3.39
C LYS A 199 38.12 -16.80 1.99
N SER A 200 38.70 -16.09 1.03
CA SER A 200 38.88 -16.57 -0.33
C SER A 200 40.17 -15.96 -0.90
N GLY A 201 41.25 -16.75 -0.94
CA GLY A 201 42.58 -16.24 -1.25
C GLY A 201 43.00 -15.12 -0.27
N ASP A 202 43.31 -13.93 -0.80
CA ASP A 202 43.67 -12.75 0.01
C ASP A 202 42.44 -11.96 0.52
N LEU A 203 41.23 -12.30 0.07
CA LEU A 203 40.00 -11.60 0.45
C LEU A 203 39.45 -12.14 1.76
N THR A 204 38.94 -11.24 2.61
CA THR A 204 38.33 -11.60 3.89
C THR A 204 37.05 -10.80 4.13
N ALA A 205 36.01 -11.47 4.63
CA ALA A 205 34.85 -10.84 5.27
C ALA A 205 34.78 -11.29 6.73
N LYS A 206 34.40 -10.36 7.62
CA LYS A 206 34.22 -10.63 9.05
C LYS A 206 32.90 -10.06 9.54
N TYR A 207 32.18 -10.81 10.36
CA TYR A 207 30.92 -10.39 10.96
C TYR A 207 30.82 -10.83 12.42
N ASP A 208 30.55 -9.88 13.31
CA ASP A 208 30.43 -10.12 14.75
C ASP A 208 28.95 -10.28 15.14
N VAL A 209 28.60 -11.42 15.71
CA VAL A 209 27.28 -11.70 16.29
C VAL A 209 27.29 -11.39 17.78
N ASP A 210 26.27 -10.66 18.24
CA ASP A 210 25.99 -10.44 19.66
C ASP A 210 24.96 -11.48 20.12
N LEU A 211 25.42 -12.47 20.89
CA LEU A 211 24.60 -13.60 21.31
C LEU A 211 23.43 -13.16 22.21
N ALA A 212 23.57 -12.06 22.97
CA ALA A 212 22.48 -11.56 23.79
C ALA A 212 21.36 -10.93 22.95
N LYS A 213 21.68 -10.37 21.78
CA LYS A 213 20.68 -9.90 20.81
C LYS A 213 20.05 -11.05 20.05
N ALA A 214 20.85 -12.03 19.62
CA ALA A 214 20.35 -13.20 18.90
C ALA A 214 19.38 -14.04 19.74
N ARG A 215 19.59 -14.12 21.08
CA ARG A 215 18.67 -14.77 22.02
C ARG A 215 17.32 -14.05 22.19
N LYS A 216 17.21 -12.78 21.80
CA LYS A 216 15.97 -12.01 21.91
C LYS A 216 15.06 -12.15 20.67
N GLY A 217 15.48 -12.92 19.68
CA GLY A 217 14.75 -13.15 18.44
C GLY A 217 15.61 -12.88 17.20
N ALA A 218 15.13 -13.35 16.05
CA ALA A 218 15.78 -13.16 14.77
C ALA A 218 15.92 -11.67 14.42
N TYR A 219 17.10 -11.25 13.98
CA TYR A 219 17.32 -9.89 13.51
C TYR A 219 18.12 -9.86 12.20
N SER A 220 17.89 -8.81 11.40
CA SER A 220 18.71 -8.48 10.22
C SER A 220 19.25 -7.06 10.34
N GLN A 221 20.43 -6.80 9.76
CA GLN A 221 21.00 -5.47 9.75
C GLN A 221 20.42 -4.64 8.59
N LYS A 222 19.26 -3.98 8.79
CA LYS A 222 18.82 -2.90 7.88
C LYS A 222 19.60 -1.61 8.16
N GLU A 223 19.97 -0.91 7.08
CA GLU A 223 20.65 0.40 6.98
C GLU A 223 20.64 1.26 8.26
N ASN A 224 21.81 1.84 8.58
CA ASN A 224 22.02 2.67 9.77
C ASN A 224 21.00 3.82 9.85
N LYS A 225 20.15 3.82 10.88
CA LYS A 225 19.04 4.78 11.08
C LYS A 225 19.49 6.25 11.02
N LEU A 226 20.74 6.53 11.36
CA LEU A 226 21.39 7.85 11.25
C LEU A 226 21.48 8.35 9.80
N VAL A 227 21.77 7.46 8.85
CA VAL A 227 21.88 7.82 7.42
C VAL A 227 20.50 8.13 6.83
N LYS A 228 19.47 7.39 7.22
CA LYS A 228 18.07 7.64 6.84
C LYS A 228 17.56 8.98 7.42
N GLY A 229 17.90 9.27 8.67
CA GLY A 229 17.62 10.55 9.33
C GLY A 229 18.34 11.74 8.68
N LEU A 230 19.62 11.61 8.35
CA LEU A 230 20.41 12.64 7.68
C LEU A 230 19.95 12.90 6.24
N ARG A 231 19.46 11.87 5.54
CA ARG A 231 18.90 11.98 4.17
C ARG A 231 17.54 12.68 4.16
N TYR A 232 16.66 12.34 5.12
CA TYR A 232 15.39 13.04 5.35
C TYR A 232 15.62 14.50 5.78
N LEU A 233 16.63 14.74 6.64
CA LEU A 233 17.09 16.07 7.04
C LEU A 233 17.58 16.91 5.88
N LYS A 234 18.34 16.31 4.97
CA LYS A 234 18.87 16.99 3.80
C LYS A 234 17.80 17.28 2.74
N LYS A 235 16.73 16.49 2.68
CA LYS A 235 15.62 16.63 1.71
C LYS A 235 14.47 17.51 2.22
N HIS A 236 14.20 17.51 3.53
CA HIS A 236 13.03 18.15 4.13
C HIS A 236 13.35 19.13 5.26
N GLY A 237 14.62 19.29 5.64
CA GLY A 237 15.04 20.22 6.70
C GLY A 237 14.82 19.70 8.13
N ILE A 238 15.32 20.48 9.11
CA ILE A 238 15.44 20.07 10.52
C ILE A 238 14.08 19.88 11.20
N ARG A 239 13.10 20.73 10.84
CA ARG A 239 11.76 20.73 11.43
C ARG A 239 10.97 19.47 11.07
N TRP A 240 10.98 19.08 9.80
CA TRP A 240 10.25 17.90 9.31
C TRP A 240 10.89 16.59 9.75
N THR A 241 12.23 16.56 9.85
CA THR A 241 12.95 15.40 10.39
C THR A 241 12.62 15.17 11.85
N ALA A 242 12.53 16.23 12.65
CA ALA A 242 12.09 16.15 14.03
C ALA A 242 10.65 15.66 14.13
N LEU A 243 9.74 16.12 13.28
CA LEU A 243 8.33 15.66 13.24
C LEU A 243 8.21 14.18 12.84
N LYS A 244 8.87 13.73 11.77
CA LYS A 244 8.85 12.31 11.33
C LYS A 244 9.55 11.40 12.35
N ALA A 245 10.65 11.85 12.96
CA ALA A 245 11.31 11.12 14.03
C ALA A 245 10.41 11.02 15.29
N LEU A 246 9.75 12.11 15.68
CA LEU A 246 8.73 12.09 16.75
C LEU A 246 7.57 11.16 16.40
N GLN A 247 7.11 11.13 15.15
CA GLN A 247 5.99 10.31 14.69
C GLN A 247 6.35 8.82 14.53
N VAL A 248 7.60 8.48 14.19
CA VAL A 248 8.09 7.09 14.10
C VAL A 248 8.45 6.55 15.48
N VAL A 249 9.04 7.36 16.35
CA VAL A 249 9.39 6.99 17.74
C VAL A 249 8.14 6.91 18.62
N ARG A 250 7.17 7.83 18.47
CA ARG A 250 5.84 7.72 19.09
C ARG A 250 4.89 6.79 18.33
N GLY A 251 5.16 6.41 17.07
CA GLY A 251 4.22 5.61 16.29
C GLY A 251 4.44 4.10 16.38
N LYS A 252 5.67 3.62 16.48
CA LYS A 252 5.95 2.17 16.32
C LYS A 252 5.98 1.35 17.62
N ALA A 253 6.43 1.91 18.73
CA ALA A 253 6.40 1.23 20.03
C ALA A 253 5.07 1.45 20.75
N GLU A 254 4.49 2.65 20.58
CA GLU A 254 3.17 3.03 21.11
C GLU A 254 2.06 2.23 20.39
N SER A 255 2.11 2.03 19.06
CA SER A 255 1.05 1.28 18.34
C SER A 255 0.98 -0.22 18.64
N ALA A 256 2.09 -0.91 18.89
CA ALA A 256 2.05 -2.34 19.19
C ALA A 256 1.46 -2.60 20.59
N ALA A 257 1.90 -1.86 21.60
CA ALA A 257 1.34 -1.95 22.95
C ALA A 257 -0.10 -1.41 23.04
N GLU A 258 -0.42 -0.34 22.30
CA GLU A 258 -1.80 0.15 22.19
C GLU A 258 -2.70 -0.87 21.48
N TYR A 259 -2.20 -1.55 20.44
CA TYR A 259 -2.96 -2.59 19.76
C TYR A 259 -3.16 -3.82 20.65
N GLU A 260 -2.14 -4.29 21.35
CA GLU A 260 -2.28 -5.41 22.29
C GLU A 260 -3.32 -5.12 23.38
N LYS A 261 -3.29 -3.89 23.94
CA LYS A 261 -4.33 -3.42 24.88
C LYS A 261 -5.71 -3.41 24.24
N TRP A 262 -5.80 -2.91 23.01
CA TRP A 262 -7.05 -2.85 22.27
C TRP A 262 -7.61 -4.25 21.98
N LEU A 263 -6.77 -5.16 21.50
CA LEU A 263 -7.13 -6.53 21.18
C LEU A 263 -7.66 -7.21 22.44
N LYS A 264 -6.92 -7.15 23.56
CA LYS A 264 -7.36 -7.70 24.84
C LYS A 264 -8.72 -7.16 25.32
N TYR A 265 -9.01 -5.88 25.08
CA TYR A 265 -10.30 -5.29 25.47
C TYR A 265 -11.46 -5.77 24.57
N HIS A 266 -11.19 -6.03 23.28
CA HIS A 266 -12.21 -6.41 22.29
C HIS A 266 -12.34 -7.93 22.08
N SER A 267 -11.36 -8.71 22.54
CA SER A 267 -11.43 -10.17 22.62
C SER A 267 -12.54 -10.60 23.58
N ARG A 268 -13.21 -11.70 23.26
CA ARG A 268 -14.24 -12.28 24.11
C ARG A 268 -13.64 -12.87 25.38
N SER A 269 -14.24 -12.57 26.52
CA SER A 269 -13.96 -13.26 27.77
C SER A 269 -14.48 -14.70 27.72
N GLU A 270 -13.93 -15.59 28.56
CA GLU A 270 -14.40 -16.99 28.61
C GLU A 270 -15.89 -17.10 28.94
N LEU A 271 -16.43 -16.19 29.76
CA LEU A 271 -17.86 -16.12 30.06
C LEU A 271 -18.71 -15.82 28.82
N GLU A 272 -18.23 -14.93 27.93
CA GLU A 272 -18.91 -14.65 26.66
C GLU A 272 -18.80 -15.83 25.69
N LEU A 273 -17.63 -16.48 25.61
CA LEU A 273 -17.46 -17.68 24.79
C LEU A 273 -18.37 -18.82 25.27
N ASP A 274 -18.51 -19.01 26.58
CA ASP A 274 -19.45 -19.96 27.16
C ASP A 274 -20.91 -19.63 26.86
N ALA A 275 -21.26 -18.34 26.82
CA ALA A 275 -22.59 -17.90 26.42
C ALA A 275 -22.84 -18.19 24.94
N GLN A 276 -21.85 -17.98 24.06
CA GLN A 276 -21.93 -18.33 22.65
C GLN A 276 -22.13 -19.84 22.45
N ARG A 277 -21.39 -20.70 23.17
CA ARG A 277 -21.55 -22.16 23.10
C ARG A 277 -22.96 -22.64 23.48
N LYS A 278 -23.66 -21.89 24.33
CA LYS A 278 -25.03 -22.19 24.81
C LYS A 278 -26.12 -21.49 23.99
N TYR A 279 -25.76 -20.61 23.07
CA TYR A 279 -26.71 -19.87 22.26
C TYR A 279 -27.45 -20.81 21.31
N SER A 280 -28.78 -20.62 21.20
CA SER A 280 -29.63 -21.40 20.31
C SER A 280 -29.97 -20.56 19.08
N PHE A 281 -29.36 -20.89 17.94
CA PHE A 281 -29.68 -20.26 16.66
C PHE A 281 -31.01 -20.77 16.10
N THR A 282 -31.74 -19.90 15.40
CA THR A 282 -32.95 -20.26 14.64
C THR A 282 -32.60 -20.97 13.33
N SER A 283 -31.51 -20.56 12.68
CA SER A 283 -30.89 -21.21 11.54
C SER A 283 -29.49 -21.66 11.91
N ARG A 284 -29.14 -22.92 11.65
CA ARG A 284 -27.83 -23.48 11.98
C ARG A 284 -27.07 -23.85 10.71
N PRO A 285 -26.60 -22.88 9.91
CA PRO A 285 -25.84 -23.19 8.71
C PRO A 285 -24.58 -23.98 9.06
N LYS A 286 -24.22 -24.96 8.22
CA LYS A 286 -22.98 -25.73 8.38
C LYS A 286 -21.83 -25.03 7.66
N PHE A 287 -20.73 -24.79 8.35
CA PHE A 287 -19.50 -24.25 7.73
C PHE A 287 -18.56 -25.37 7.30
N SER A 288 -18.12 -25.38 6.05
CA SER A 288 -17.03 -26.21 5.57
C SER A 288 -15.76 -25.36 5.46
N ILE A 289 -14.83 -25.60 6.37
CA ILE A 289 -13.55 -24.90 6.43
C ILE A 289 -12.59 -25.62 5.51
N VAL A 290 -12.11 -24.94 4.48
CA VAL A 290 -11.32 -25.52 3.39
C VAL A 290 -9.88 -25.05 3.55
N VAL A 291 -8.97 -26.02 3.69
CA VAL A 291 -7.56 -25.75 3.93
C VAL A 291 -6.67 -26.58 3.00
N PRO A 292 -6.00 -25.95 2.01
CA PRO A 292 -4.97 -26.62 1.22
C PRO A 292 -3.67 -26.74 2.03
N LEU A 293 -3.08 -27.93 2.08
CA LEU A 293 -1.79 -28.19 2.75
C LEU A 293 -0.69 -28.42 1.71
N TYR A 294 0.45 -27.76 1.88
CA TYR A 294 1.62 -27.92 1.01
C TYR A 294 2.90 -27.64 1.78
N LYS A 295 3.72 -28.68 2.00
CA LYS A 295 4.95 -28.63 2.81
C LYS A 295 4.73 -27.96 4.17
N THR A 296 3.57 -28.20 4.76
CA THR A 296 3.11 -27.54 5.98
C THR A 296 3.92 -28.00 7.20
N PRO A 297 4.46 -27.08 8.02
CA PRO A 297 5.09 -27.42 9.30
C PRO A 297 4.10 -28.02 10.30
N GLU A 298 4.52 -29.06 11.02
CA GLU A 298 3.65 -29.82 11.93
C GLU A 298 3.02 -28.97 13.04
N ASN A 299 3.80 -28.06 13.63
CA ASN A 299 3.32 -27.17 14.69
C ASN A 299 2.24 -26.21 14.19
N PHE A 300 2.43 -25.63 13.00
CA PHE A 300 1.45 -24.72 12.40
C PHE A 300 0.15 -25.45 12.06
N LEU A 301 0.24 -26.66 11.52
CA LEU A 301 -0.94 -27.48 11.26
C LEU A 301 -1.74 -27.76 12.54
N ARG A 302 -1.05 -28.15 13.63
CA ARG A 302 -1.70 -28.41 14.91
C ARG A 302 -2.40 -27.16 15.46
N GLU A 303 -1.70 -26.03 15.49
CA GLU A 303 -2.28 -24.75 15.94
C GLU A 303 -3.50 -24.33 15.11
N MET A 304 -3.43 -24.50 13.78
CA MET A 304 -4.56 -24.20 12.88
C MET A 304 -5.76 -25.11 13.18
N ILE A 305 -5.56 -26.44 13.27
CA ILE A 305 -6.64 -27.38 13.61
C ILE A 305 -7.22 -27.09 15.01
N ASP A 306 -6.37 -26.77 15.98
CA ASP A 306 -6.80 -26.42 17.34
C ASP A 306 -7.63 -25.12 17.35
N SER A 307 -7.29 -24.13 16.51
CA SER A 307 -8.09 -22.91 16.34
C SER A 307 -9.49 -23.18 15.77
N VAL A 308 -9.63 -24.20 14.91
CA VAL A 308 -10.92 -24.65 14.37
C VAL A 308 -11.71 -25.46 15.40
N THR A 309 -11.05 -26.36 16.13
CA THR A 309 -11.75 -27.19 17.13
C THR A 309 -12.22 -26.40 18.36
N SER A 310 -11.59 -25.24 18.63
CA SER A 310 -11.96 -24.33 19.71
C SER A 310 -13.15 -23.39 19.43
N GLN A 311 -13.70 -23.42 18.20
CA GLN A 311 -14.81 -22.56 17.80
C GLN A 311 -16.05 -22.76 18.69
N THR A 312 -16.67 -21.65 19.12
CA THR A 312 -17.88 -21.68 19.97
C THR A 312 -19.13 -22.11 19.21
N TYR A 313 -19.16 -21.89 17.89
CA TYR A 313 -20.17 -22.43 16.99
C TYR A 313 -19.79 -23.85 16.58
N SER A 314 -20.70 -24.83 16.76
CA SER A 314 -20.35 -26.27 16.65
C SER A 314 -20.70 -26.93 15.31
N ASN A 315 -21.52 -26.31 14.47
CA ASN A 315 -21.94 -26.92 13.20
C ASN A 315 -20.94 -26.60 12.07
N TRP A 316 -19.80 -27.26 12.09
CA TRP A 316 -18.75 -27.11 11.08
C TRP A 316 -18.15 -28.46 10.68
N GLU A 317 -17.37 -28.46 9.61
CA GLU A 317 -16.44 -29.51 9.24
C GLU A 317 -15.14 -28.90 8.70
N LEU A 318 -14.02 -29.57 8.94
CA LEU A 318 -12.72 -29.17 8.44
C LEU A 318 -12.35 -30.08 7.28
N CYS A 319 -12.14 -29.51 6.10
CA CYS A 319 -11.88 -30.19 4.85
C CYS A 319 -10.46 -29.84 4.38
N MET A 320 -9.55 -30.81 4.49
CA MET A 320 -8.14 -30.62 4.14
C MET A 320 -7.73 -31.42 2.91
N CYS A 321 -6.87 -30.85 2.07
CA CYS A 321 -6.18 -31.61 1.03
C CYS A 321 -4.67 -31.49 1.22
N GLU A 322 -4.00 -32.63 1.38
CA GLU A 322 -2.54 -32.70 1.41
C GLU A 322 -2.01 -32.85 0.00
N GLY A 323 -1.47 -31.74 -0.53
CA GLY A 323 -1.08 -31.58 -1.92
C GLY A 323 0.41 -31.72 -2.20
N SER A 324 1.25 -32.13 -1.23
CA SER A 324 2.71 -32.16 -1.41
C SER A 324 3.24 -33.37 -2.18
N GLY A 325 2.47 -34.46 -2.30
CA GLY A 325 2.90 -35.74 -2.88
C GLY A 325 3.13 -36.86 -1.85
N THR A 326 3.88 -37.90 -2.21
CA THR A 326 3.87 -39.22 -1.51
C THR A 326 4.67 -39.35 -0.21
N ASP A 327 5.41 -38.34 0.26
CA ASP A 327 6.26 -38.44 1.47
C ASP A 327 6.13 -37.20 2.36
N THR A 328 4.92 -36.90 2.82
CA THR A 328 4.63 -35.73 3.65
C THR A 328 4.52 -36.10 5.15
N PRO A 329 5.19 -35.36 6.05
CA PRO A 329 5.25 -35.70 7.48
C PRO A 329 3.88 -35.54 8.17
N VAL A 330 2.95 -34.77 7.60
CA VAL A 330 1.70 -34.40 8.27
C VAL A 330 0.59 -35.45 8.19
N ILE A 331 0.71 -36.52 7.39
CA ILE A 331 -0.35 -37.56 7.27
C ILE A 331 -0.68 -38.18 8.62
N GLY A 332 0.33 -38.41 9.47
CA GLY A 332 0.14 -38.92 10.82
C GLY A 332 -0.75 -38.01 11.67
N ILE A 333 -0.53 -36.70 11.57
CA ILE A 333 -1.30 -35.66 12.26
C ILE A 333 -2.74 -35.63 11.74
N LEU A 334 -2.93 -35.65 10.42
CA LEU A 334 -4.27 -35.64 9.81
C LEU A 334 -5.10 -36.86 10.25
N ARG A 335 -4.47 -38.03 10.30
CA ARG A 335 -5.11 -39.27 10.81
C ARG A 335 -5.44 -39.16 12.30
N GLU A 336 -4.52 -38.66 13.11
CA GLU A 336 -4.70 -38.45 14.55
C GLU A 336 -5.94 -37.58 14.84
N TYR A 337 -6.05 -36.42 14.18
CA TYR A 337 -7.17 -35.49 14.41
C TYR A 337 -8.50 -36.00 13.83
N SER A 338 -8.49 -36.62 12.64
CA SER A 338 -9.70 -37.19 12.04
C SER A 338 -10.29 -38.35 12.86
N GLN A 339 -9.45 -39.11 13.58
CA GLN A 339 -9.93 -40.14 14.51
C GLN A 339 -10.49 -39.57 15.82
N ARG A 340 -10.09 -38.34 16.20
CA ARG A 340 -10.59 -37.66 17.41
C ARG A 340 -11.90 -36.93 17.18
N ASP A 341 -12.12 -36.41 15.97
CA ASP A 341 -13.32 -35.63 15.62
C ASP A 341 -13.75 -35.97 14.18
N GLU A 342 -14.93 -36.57 14.03
CA GLU A 342 -15.48 -37.00 12.74
C GLU A 342 -15.78 -35.83 11.77
N ARG A 343 -15.81 -34.60 12.29
CA ARG A 343 -15.95 -33.38 11.48
C ARG A 343 -14.68 -33.04 10.72
N ILE A 344 -13.54 -33.63 11.08
CA ILE A 344 -12.24 -33.41 10.43
C ILE A 344 -12.03 -34.46 9.34
N LYS A 345 -12.01 -33.98 8.09
CA LYS A 345 -11.89 -34.78 6.87
C LYS A 345 -10.64 -34.37 6.12
N TYR A 346 -9.96 -35.34 5.53
CA TYR A 346 -8.80 -35.06 4.69
C TYR A 346 -8.72 -35.99 3.48
N THR A 347 -8.06 -35.53 2.44
CA THR A 347 -7.60 -36.32 1.30
C THR A 347 -6.12 -36.11 1.08
N VAL A 348 -5.44 -37.07 0.46
CA VAL A 348 -4.00 -37.00 0.15
C VAL A 348 -3.82 -37.20 -1.34
N SER A 349 -3.19 -36.23 -1.99
CA SER A 349 -2.86 -36.32 -3.41
C SER A 349 -1.60 -37.15 -3.61
N SER A 350 -1.64 -38.10 -4.54
CA SER A 350 -0.47 -38.89 -4.94
C SER A 350 0.57 -38.08 -5.76
N ARG A 351 0.25 -36.85 -6.15
CA ARG A 351 1.11 -35.94 -6.89
C ARG A 351 1.11 -34.56 -6.25
N SER A 352 2.17 -33.79 -6.49
CA SER A 352 2.21 -32.37 -6.13
C SER A 352 1.11 -31.59 -6.87
N LEU A 353 0.34 -30.78 -6.14
CA LEU A 353 -0.74 -29.94 -6.67
C LEU A 353 -0.38 -28.45 -6.56
N GLY A 354 -0.82 -27.65 -7.54
CA GLY A 354 -0.86 -26.19 -7.43
C GLY A 354 -1.92 -25.75 -6.43
N ILE A 355 -1.85 -24.49 -5.97
CA ILE A 355 -2.71 -23.99 -4.89
C ILE A 355 -4.19 -24.07 -5.26
N SER A 356 -4.58 -23.69 -6.49
CA SER A 356 -5.98 -23.79 -6.92
C SER A 356 -6.50 -25.23 -6.93
N ASP A 357 -5.74 -26.16 -7.50
CA ASP A 357 -6.13 -27.57 -7.57
C ASP A 357 -6.21 -28.21 -6.17
N ASN A 358 -5.27 -27.87 -5.29
CA ASN A 358 -5.24 -28.35 -3.92
C ASN A 358 -6.47 -27.86 -3.13
N THR A 359 -6.80 -26.57 -3.24
CA THR A 359 -8.01 -26.00 -2.63
C THR A 359 -9.27 -26.64 -3.20
N ASN A 360 -9.31 -26.91 -4.51
CA ASN A 360 -10.45 -27.56 -5.16
C ASN A 360 -10.65 -29.00 -4.66
N GLU A 361 -9.59 -29.79 -4.44
CA GLU A 361 -9.71 -31.12 -3.84
C GLU A 361 -10.24 -31.06 -2.40
N ALA A 362 -9.82 -30.06 -1.61
CA ALA A 362 -10.38 -29.83 -0.28
C ALA A 362 -11.88 -29.45 -0.34
N ILE A 363 -12.29 -28.60 -1.29
CA ILE A 363 -13.70 -28.22 -1.50
C ILE A 363 -14.58 -29.43 -1.83
N LYS A 364 -14.07 -30.45 -2.53
CA LYS A 364 -14.86 -31.65 -2.85
C LYS A 364 -15.31 -32.44 -1.62
N LEU A 365 -14.63 -32.27 -0.48
CA LEU A 365 -15.02 -32.87 0.80
C LEU A 365 -16.16 -32.10 1.49
N ALA A 366 -16.43 -30.86 1.05
CA ALA A 366 -17.36 -29.93 1.68
C ALA A 366 -18.83 -30.28 1.41
N THR A 367 -19.59 -30.36 2.50
CA THR A 367 -21.02 -30.64 2.58
C THR A 367 -21.83 -29.50 3.20
N GLY A 368 -21.16 -28.50 3.78
CA GLY A 368 -21.76 -27.36 4.46
C GLY A 368 -22.41 -26.34 3.52
N ASP A 369 -23.22 -25.47 4.10
CA ASP A 369 -23.95 -24.40 3.40
C ASP A 369 -23.01 -23.24 3.02
N LEU A 370 -21.95 -23.04 3.81
CA LEU A 370 -20.97 -21.96 3.67
C LEU A 370 -19.57 -22.57 3.57
N ILE A 371 -18.77 -22.07 2.64
CA ILE A 371 -17.34 -22.38 2.52
C ILE A 371 -16.55 -21.28 3.21
N VAL A 372 -15.58 -21.67 4.04
CA VAL A 372 -14.67 -20.78 4.77
C VAL A 372 -13.26 -21.06 4.28
N LEU A 373 -12.54 -20.04 3.79
CA LEU A 373 -11.16 -20.19 3.35
C LEU A 373 -10.20 -19.89 4.49
N VAL A 374 -9.30 -20.82 4.80
CA VAL A 374 -8.28 -20.69 5.85
C VAL A 374 -6.96 -21.27 5.34
N ASP A 375 -5.86 -20.57 5.59
CA ASP A 375 -4.52 -21.06 5.26
C ASP A 375 -3.98 -21.96 6.38
N HIS A 376 -3.14 -22.91 6.00
CA HIS A 376 -2.72 -24.01 6.88
C HIS A 376 -1.85 -23.61 8.08
N ASP A 377 -1.39 -22.35 8.10
CA ASP A 377 -0.53 -21.75 9.10
C ASP A 377 -1.17 -20.56 9.84
N ASP A 378 -2.41 -20.24 9.53
CA ASP A 378 -3.16 -19.13 10.14
C ASP A 378 -4.13 -19.61 11.21
N LEU A 379 -4.59 -18.67 12.04
CA LEU A 379 -5.48 -18.97 13.17
C LEU A 379 -6.81 -18.21 13.06
N LEU A 380 -7.90 -18.87 13.43
CA LEU A 380 -9.19 -18.23 13.67
C LEU A 380 -9.35 -17.84 15.13
N THR A 381 -10.06 -16.75 15.41
CA THR A 381 -10.50 -16.47 16.78
C THR A 381 -11.59 -17.45 17.21
N PRO A 382 -11.73 -17.82 18.50
CA PRO A 382 -12.75 -18.78 18.95
C PRO A 382 -14.20 -18.39 18.63
N ASP A 383 -14.48 -17.11 18.42
CA ASP A 383 -15.80 -16.56 18.07
C ASP A 383 -16.05 -16.39 16.56
N ALA A 384 -15.08 -16.71 15.69
CA ALA A 384 -15.15 -16.43 14.25
C ALA A 384 -16.40 -17.02 13.55
N LEU A 385 -16.64 -18.33 13.71
CA LEU A 385 -17.80 -18.98 13.08
C LEU A 385 -19.13 -18.57 13.74
N PHE A 386 -19.11 -18.20 15.02
CA PHE A 386 -20.30 -17.69 15.71
C PHE A 386 -20.74 -16.35 15.14
N GLU A 387 -19.81 -15.42 14.97
CA GLU A 387 -20.08 -14.10 14.39
C GLU A 387 -20.55 -14.22 12.94
N CYS A 388 -19.97 -15.17 12.16
CA CYS A 388 -20.47 -15.48 10.81
C CYS A 388 -21.90 -16.05 10.83
N ALA A 389 -22.21 -16.96 11.77
CA ALA A 389 -23.56 -17.52 11.90
C ALA A 389 -24.59 -16.45 12.29
N MET A 390 -24.21 -15.51 13.16
CA MET A 390 -25.04 -14.36 13.52
C MET A 390 -25.32 -13.47 12.30
N ALA A 391 -24.31 -13.18 11.48
CA ALA A 391 -24.50 -12.38 10.26
C ALA A 391 -25.52 -13.01 9.30
N ILE A 392 -25.49 -14.33 9.13
CA ILE A 392 -26.48 -15.07 8.30
C ILE A 392 -27.86 -15.10 8.95
N GLN A 393 -27.93 -15.23 10.29
CA GLN A 393 -29.20 -15.24 11.01
C GLN A 393 -29.89 -13.87 10.97
N ASP A 394 -29.11 -12.79 11.11
CA ASP A 394 -29.60 -11.42 11.07
C ASP A 394 -30.04 -11.02 9.65
N ASP A 395 -29.42 -11.62 8.62
CA ASP A 395 -29.78 -11.41 7.23
C ASP A 395 -29.47 -12.63 6.33
N ALA A 396 -30.52 -13.36 5.96
CA ALA A 396 -30.42 -14.56 5.12
C ALA A 396 -30.01 -14.24 3.65
N GLU A 397 -30.08 -12.98 3.21
CA GLU A 397 -29.64 -12.57 1.86
C GLU A 397 -28.13 -12.42 1.75
N VAL A 398 -27.39 -12.46 2.87
CA VAL A 398 -25.93 -12.44 2.88
C VAL A 398 -25.38 -13.67 2.16
N ASP A 399 -24.64 -13.46 1.08
CA ASP A 399 -24.03 -14.53 0.27
C ASP A 399 -22.52 -14.63 0.50
N VAL A 400 -21.88 -13.53 0.90
CA VAL A 400 -20.44 -13.43 1.17
C VAL A 400 -20.24 -12.69 2.49
N ILE A 401 -19.34 -13.20 3.34
CA ILE A 401 -18.89 -12.55 4.57
C ILE A 401 -17.38 -12.39 4.52
N TYR A 402 -16.88 -11.24 4.98
CA TYR A 402 -15.47 -11.07 5.32
C TYR A 402 -15.28 -10.34 6.64
N SER A 403 -14.10 -10.45 7.24
CA SER A 403 -13.78 -9.83 8.53
C SER A 403 -12.54 -8.92 8.48
N ASP A 404 -12.34 -8.16 9.55
CA ASP A 404 -11.02 -7.59 9.83
C ASP A 404 -10.03 -8.72 10.17
N GLU A 405 -8.74 -8.43 10.00
CA GLU A 405 -7.63 -9.35 10.26
C GLU A 405 -6.47 -8.61 10.92
N ASP A 406 -5.58 -9.34 11.58
CA ASP A 406 -4.26 -8.84 11.95
C ASP A 406 -3.17 -9.85 11.58
N LYS A 407 -1.93 -9.54 11.94
CA LYS A 407 -0.80 -10.43 11.74
C LYS A 407 -0.33 -11.03 13.04
N LEU A 408 0.10 -12.29 12.97
CA LEU A 408 0.72 -13.05 14.04
C LEU A 408 2.20 -13.28 13.71
N THR A 409 3.07 -13.18 14.72
CA THR A 409 4.48 -13.54 14.56
C THR A 409 4.65 -15.04 14.33
N MET A 410 5.74 -15.45 13.67
CA MET A 410 6.03 -16.87 13.39
C MET A 410 5.89 -17.79 14.60
N ASP A 411 6.40 -17.33 15.74
CA ASP A 411 6.39 -18.04 17.02
C ASP A 411 5.06 -17.94 17.79
N GLY A 412 4.05 -17.28 17.22
CA GLY A 412 2.75 -17.07 17.86
C GLY A 412 2.76 -16.09 19.04
N SER A 413 3.87 -15.39 19.30
CA SER A 413 4.06 -14.60 20.53
C SER A 413 3.38 -13.23 20.51
N ALA A 414 3.11 -12.63 19.35
CA ALA A 414 2.57 -11.28 19.26
C ALA A 414 1.67 -11.04 18.04
N TYR A 415 0.63 -10.23 18.25
CA TYR A 415 -0.26 -9.72 17.22
C TYR A 415 0.12 -8.29 16.80
N PHE A 416 0.07 -7.97 15.52
CA PHE A 416 0.47 -6.67 14.98
C PHE A 416 -0.19 -6.33 13.65
N MET A 417 -0.07 -5.06 13.22
CA MET A 417 -0.59 -4.58 11.92
C MET A 417 -2.07 -4.94 11.65
N PRO A 418 -3.02 -4.53 12.52
CA PRO A 418 -4.43 -4.77 12.26
C PRO A 418 -4.90 -4.05 11.00
N HIS A 419 -5.59 -4.79 10.14
CA HIS A 419 -6.28 -4.27 8.97
C HIS A 419 -7.77 -4.14 9.26
N PHE A 420 -8.17 -2.94 9.69
CA PHE A 420 -9.55 -2.53 9.90
C PHE A 420 -10.13 -2.04 8.57
N LYS A 421 -10.87 -2.93 7.91
CA LYS A 421 -11.40 -2.78 6.56
C LYS A 421 -12.68 -1.95 6.57
N PRO A 422 -13.01 -1.22 5.49
CA PRO A 422 -14.34 -0.64 5.33
C PRO A 422 -15.37 -1.76 5.07
N ASP A 423 -16.66 -1.41 5.08
CA ASP A 423 -17.69 -2.24 4.44
C ASP A 423 -17.42 -2.36 2.92
N PHE A 424 -18.20 -3.20 2.23
CA PHE A 424 -17.88 -3.61 0.86
C PHE A 424 -17.62 -2.40 -0.07
N ASN A 425 -16.41 -2.37 -0.64
CA ASN A 425 -15.86 -1.25 -1.39
C ASN A 425 -15.31 -1.79 -2.72
N ILE A 426 -16.10 -1.70 -3.77
CA ILE A 426 -15.79 -2.34 -5.05
C ILE A 426 -14.58 -1.69 -5.71
N ASP A 427 -14.41 -0.37 -5.56
CA ASP A 427 -13.29 0.33 -6.19
C ASP A 427 -11.97 0.15 -5.43
N LEU A 428 -12.02 -0.05 -4.12
CA LEU A 428 -10.87 -0.56 -3.37
C LEU A 428 -10.56 -2.01 -3.77
N LEU A 429 -11.58 -2.86 -3.91
CA LEU A 429 -11.39 -4.25 -4.39
C LEU A 429 -10.84 -4.29 -5.81
N ARG A 430 -11.12 -3.30 -6.66
CA ARG A 430 -10.53 -3.18 -8.01
C ARG A 430 -9.13 -2.58 -8.03
N SER A 431 -8.70 -2.00 -6.90
CA SER A 431 -7.36 -1.44 -6.73
C SER A 431 -6.41 -2.39 -6.01
N MET A 432 -6.91 -3.23 -5.11
CA MET A 432 -6.15 -4.24 -4.38
C MET A 432 -7.08 -5.32 -3.79
N ASN A 433 -6.55 -6.52 -3.51
CA ASN A 433 -7.27 -7.50 -2.70
C ASN A 433 -7.24 -7.06 -1.23
N TYR A 434 -8.16 -6.19 -0.81
CA TYR A 434 -8.24 -5.74 0.59
C TYR A 434 -9.05 -6.70 1.48
N ILE A 435 -9.83 -7.61 0.87
CA ILE A 435 -10.70 -8.56 1.57
C ILE A 435 -9.87 -9.69 2.18
N THR A 436 -8.99 -10.31 1.40
CA THR A 436 -8.05 -11.36 1.85
C THR A 436 -8.72 -12.37 2.79
N HIS A 437 -8.49 -12.26 4.10
CA HIS A 437 -8.97 -13.18 5.12
C HIS A 437 -9.78 -12.43 6.20
N LEU A 438 -10.67 -13.06 6.94
CA LEU A 438 -11.39 -14.28 6.62
C LEU A 438 -12.31 -14.04 5.42
N PHE A 439 -12.43 -15.01 4.51
CA PHE A 439 -13.43 -14.99 3.45
C PHE A 439 -14.37 -16.19 3.57
N VAL A 440 -15.67 -15.92 3.58
CA VAL A 440 -16.75 -16.92 3.64
C VAL A 440 -17.73 -16.65 2.51
N ALA A 441 -18.13 -17.70 1.80
CA ALA A 441 -19.15 -17.59 0.76
C ALA A 441 -20.13 -18.76 0.83
N LYS A 442 -21.38 -18.52 0.44
CA LYS A 442 -22.34 -19.63 0.24
C LYS A 442 -21.76 -20.63 -0.75
N ARG A 443 -21.86 -21.91 -0.41
CA ARG A 443 -21.39 -23.00 -1.28
C ARG A 443 -22.09 -22.97 -2.64
N GLU A 444 -23.39 -22.66 -2.66
CA GLU A 444 -24.16 -22.50 -3.90
C GLU A 444 -23.62 -21.36 -4.78
N LEU A 445 -23.19 -20.24 -4.18
CA LEU A 445 -22.57 -19.13 -4.91
C LEU A 445 -21.22 -19.57 -5.50
N MET A 446 -20.36 -20.22 -4.71
CA MET A 446 -19.08 -20.74 -5.20
C MET A 446 -19.25 -21.75 -6.34
N HIS A 447 -20.26 -22.63 -6.28
CA HIS A 447 -20.59 -23.51 -7.39
C HIS A 447 -21.07 -22.76 -8.63
N LYS A 448 -21.91 -21.72 -8.45
CA LYS A 448 -22.42 -20.88 -9.55
C LYS A 448 -21.30 -20.16 -10.28
N VAL A 449 -20.29 -19.66 -9.56
CA VAL A 449 -19.18 -18.90 -10.16
C VAL A 449 -18.01 -19.76 -10.65
N GLY A 450 -18.04 -21.06 -10.34
CA GLY A 450 -16.95 -22.01 -10.59
C GLY A 450 -15.90 -22.02 -9.47
N LEU A 451 -15.14 -23.11 -9.37
CA LEU A 451 -14.12 -23.28 -8.33
C LEU A 451 -12.84 -22.45 -8.60
N PHE A 452 -11.74 -22.72 -7.89
CA PHE A 452 -10.46 -22.03 -8.11
C PHE A 452 -9.85 -22.37 -9.46
N ARG A 453 -9.16 -21.40 -10.05
CA ARG A 453 -8.68 -21.43 -11.44
C ARG A 453 -7.15 -21.27 -11.44
N ASN A 454 -6.45 -22.29 -11.91
CA ASN A 454 -5.00 -22.40 -11.79
C ASN A 454 -4.24 -21.36 -12.62
N GLU A 455 -4.86 -20.75 -13.64
CA GLU A 455 -4.25 -19.65 -14.40
C GLU A 455 -4.06 -18.36 -13.56
N PHE A 456 -4.62 -18.31 -12.34
CA PHE A 456 -4.43 -17.23 -11.38
C PHE A 456 -3.65 -17.65 -10.12
N ASP A 457 -2.97 -18.80 -10.12
CA ASP A 457 -2.16 -19.26 -8.98
C ASP A 457 -1.18 -18.14 -8.51
N GLY A 458 -1.19 -17.88 -7.19
CA GLY A 458 -0.54 -16.74 -6.55
C GLY A 458 -1.49 -15.58 -6.22
N SER A 459 -2.67 -15.52 -6.86
CA SER A 459 -3.76 -14.59 -6.56
C SER A 459 -5.14 -15.21 -6.86
N GLN A 460 -5.23 -16.53 -6.69
CA GLN A 460 -6.41 -17.32 -6.96
C GLN A 460 -7.58 -16.98 -6.02
N ASP A 461 -7.26 -16.53 -4.81
CA ASP A 461 -8.19 -15.96 -3.83
C ASP A 461 -8.82 -14.67 -4.36
N TYR A 462 -8.02 -13.77 -4.92
CA TYR A 462 -8.51 -12.51 -5.47
C TYR A 462 -9.47 -12.75 -6.66
N ASP A 463 -9.13 -13.67 -7.56
CA ASP A 463 -10.03 -14.10 -8.63
C ASP A 463 -11.36 -14.66 -8.08
N MET A 464 -11.29 -15.53 -7.08
CA MET A 464 -12.48 -16.10 -6.44
C MET A 464 -13.35 -15.04 -5.77
N ILE A 465 -12.75 -14.10 -5.03
CA ILE A 465 -13.44 -12.99 -4.36
C ILE A 465 -14.14 -12.10 -5.39
N LEU A 466 -13.45 -11.73 -6.48
CA LEU A 466 -14.04 -10.93 -7.56
C LEU A 466 -15.26 -11.65 -8.13
N ARG A 467 -15.13 -12.91 -8.53
CA ARG A 467 -16.24 -13.70 -9.09
C ARG A 467 -17.41 -13.88 -8.14
N CYS A 468 -17.16 -14.14 -6.86
CA CYS A 468 -18.21 -14.23 -5.86
C CYS A 468 -18.95 -12.91 -5.68
N THR A 469 -18.22 -11.79 -5.58
CA THR A 469 -18.84 -10.47 -5.37
C THR A 469 -19.57 -9.94 -6.60
N GLU A 470 -19.19 -10.35 -7.81
CA GLU A 470 -19.95 -10.09 -9.05
C GLU A 470 -21.37 -10.68 -9.04
N GLN A 471 -21.59 -11.78 -8.31
CA GLN A 471 -22.83 -12.56 -8.34
C GLN A 471 -23.57 -12.57 -6.99
N ALA A 472 -22.96 -12.04 -5.93
CA ALA A 472 -23.55 -11.95 -4.60
C ALA A 472 -24.67 -10.91 -4.59
N LYS A 473 -25.78 -11.24 -3.94
CA LYS A 473 -26.83 -10.26 -3.62
C LYS A 473 -26.35 -9.30 -2.54
N LYS A 474 -25.64 -9.83 -1.55
CA LYS A 474 -25.13 -9.06 -0.42
C LYS A 474 -23.79 -9.58 0.07
N VAL A 475 -22.84 -8.66 0.17
CA VAL A 475 -21.54 -8.85 0.81
C VAL A 475 -21.59 -8.19 2.19
N HIS A 476 -21.26 -8.93 3.24
CA HIS A 476 -21.30 -8.48 4.62
C HIS A 476 -19.91 -8.41 5.23
N HIS A 477 -19.60 -7.30 5.86
CA HIS A 477 -18.36 -7.11 6.59
C HIS A 477 -18.63 -7.25 8.09
N ILE A 478 -17.81 -8.05 8.78
CA ILE A 478 -17.79 -8.13 10.24
C ILE A 478 -16.58 -7.33 10.74
N PRO A 479 -16.77 -6.10 11.26
CA PRO A 479 -15.69 -5.25 11.78
C PRO A 479 -15.19 -5.73 13.16
N ARG A 480 -14.62 -6.93 13.17
CA ARG A 480 -13.95 -7.64 14.27
C ARG A 480 -12.76 -8.39 13.68
N ILE A 481 -11.66 -8.45 14.44
CA ILE A 481 -10.52 -9.32 14.13
C ILE A 481 -10.97 -10.75 14.36
N LEU A 482 -11.20 -11.51 13.29
CA LEU A 482 -11.61 -12.93 13.35
C LEU A 482 -10.57 -13.87 12.72
N TYR A 483 -9.49 -13.31 12.20
CA TYR A 483 -8.42 -14.00 11.50
C TYR A 483 -7.05 -13.44 11.88
N HIS A 484 -6.11 -14.32 12.16
CA HIS A 484 -4.74 -13.99 12.51
C HIS A 484 -3.80 -14.58 11.45
N TRP A 485 -3.22 -13.69 10.62
CA TRP A 485 -2.34 -14.06 9.53
C TRP A 485 -0.89 -14.21 9.99
N ARG A 486 -0.35 -15.43 9.98
CA ARG A 486 1.03 -15.70 10.37
C ARG A 486 2.03 -15.15 9.35
N SER A 487 2.95 -14.32 9.81
CA SER A 487 3.96 -13.70 8.95
C SER A 487 5.17 -14.63 8.75
N HIS A 488 5.21 -15.40 7.65
CA HIS A 488 6.39 -16.18 7.24
C HIS A 488 7.23 -15.48 6.16
N LYS A 489 8.55 -15.68 6.20
CA LYS A 489 9.51 -15.21 5.17
C LYS A 489 9.25 -15.75 3.75
N ASP A 490 8.50 -16.84 3.65
CA ASP A 490 8.12 -17.50 2.39
C ASP A 490 6.71 -17.05 1.94
N SER A 491 6.04 -16.20 2.71
CA SER A 491 4.76 -15.59 2.34
C SER A 491 4.99 -14.48 1.30
N VAL A 492 4.03 -14.34 0.37
CA VAL A 492 4.01 -13.25 -0.63
C VAL A 492 4.10 -11.87 0.06
N ALA A 493 3.57 -11.76 1.28
CA ALA A 493 3.48 -10.52 2.04
C ALA A 493 4.83 -9.98 2.55
N GLU A 494 5.84 -10.84 2.75
CA GLU A 494 7.14 -10.44 3.32
C GLU A 494 8.26 -10.36 2.27
N ASN A 495 8.14 -11.08 1.15
CA ASN A 495 9.14 -11.12 0.07
C ASN A 495 8.57 -10.87 -1.35
N PRO A 496 8.15 -9.62 -1.67
CA PRO A 496 7.58 -9.23 -2.97
C PRO A 496 8.44 -9.57 -4.19
N GLU A 497 9.77 -9.50 -4.05
CA GLU A 497 10.73 -9.69 -5.15
C GLU A 497 10.76 -11.14 -5.64
N SER A 498 10.45 -12.11 -4.76
CA SER A 498 10.46 -13.54 -5.09
C SER A 498 9.19 -14.06 -5.79
N LYS A 499 8.12 -13.25 -5.88
CA LYS A 499 6.79 -13.69 -6.33
C LYS A 499 6.06 -12.70 -7.25
N LEU A 500 6.76 -12.10 -8.20
CA LEU A 500 6.18 -11.18 -9.20
C LEU A 500 5.03 -11.79 -10.02
N TYR A 501 5.05 -13.11 -10.20
CA TYR A 501 3.97 -13.83 -10.86
C TYR A 501 2.62 -13.66 -10.14
N ALA A 502 2.61 -13.50 -8.81
CA ALA A 502 1.39 -13.28 -8.04
C ALA A 502 0.77 -11.93 -8.40
N TYR A 503 1.57 -10.86 -8.48
CA TYR A 503 1.07 -9.54 -8.85
C TYR A 503 0.55 -9.48 -10.30
N ASP A 504 1.21 -10.17 -11.24
CA ASP A 504 0.67 -10.29 -12.60
C ASP A 504 -0.60 -11.15 -12.65
N SER A 505 -0.69 -12.20 -11.82
CA SER A 505 -1.90 -13.03 -11.70
C SER A 505 -3.08 -12.22 -11.15
N ALA A 506 -2.86 -11.38 -10.13
CA ALA A 506 -3.86 -10.44 -9.64
C ALA A 506 -4.30 -9.41 -10.70
N ARG A 507 -3.35 -8.85 -11.46
CA ARG A 507 -3.66 -7.95 -12.59
C ARG A 507 -4.54 -8.65 -13.64
N LYS A 508 -4.20 -9.89 -14.02
CA LYS A 508 -4.99 -10.74 -14.93
C LYS A 508 -6.37 -11.06 -14.36
N ALA A 509 -6.49 -11.29 -13.05
CA ALA A 509 -7.77 -11.55 -12.40
C ALA A 509 -8.70 -10.34 -12.50
N LEU A 510 -8.15 -9.12 -12.38
CA LEU A 510 -8.90 -7.88 -12.59
C LEU A 510 -9.29 -7.65 -14.06
N ASP A 511 -8.38 -7.90 -15.03
CA ASP A 511 -8.74 -7.85 -16.46
C ASP A 511 -9.89 -8.82 -16.77
N ALA A 512 -9.84 -10.03 -16.18
CA ALA A 512 -10.90 -11.02 -16.32
C ALA A 512 -12.21 -10.58 -15.63
N HIS A 513 -12.14 -9.88 -14.48
CA HIS A 513 -13.28 -9.27 -13.82
C HIS A 513 -13.96 -8.23 -14.71
N TYR A 514 -13.21 -7.29 -15.26
CA TYR A 514 -13.75 -6.27 -16.16
C TYR A 514 -14.41 -6.90 -17.40
N SER A 515 -13.76 -7.92 -17.98
CA SER A 515 -14.32 -8.68 -19.10
C SER A 515 -15.66 -9.33 -18.78
N ARG A 516 -15.80 -9.97 -17.59
CA ARG A 516 -17.06 -10.59 -17.15
C ARG A 516 -18.16 -9.58 -16.87
N MET A 517 -17.79 -8.42 -16.34
CA MET A 517 -18.71 -7.33 -16.04
C MET A 517 -19.10 -6.50 -17.27
N GLY A 518 -18.50 -6.76 -18.44
CA GLY A 518 -18.72 -5.98 -19.66
C GLY A 518 -18.25 -4.53 -19.53
N ILE A 519 -17.25 -4.28 -18.68
CA ILE A 519 -16.65 -2.96 -18.49
C ILE A 519 -15.43 -2.87 -19.38
N ASP A 520 -15.41 -1.87 -20.27
CA ASP A 520 -14.30 -1.64 -21.19
C ASP A 520 -13.15 -0.90 -20.48
N ALA A 521 -12.27 -1.68 -19.87
CA ALA A 521 -11.13 -1.20 -19.12
C ALA A 521 -9.96 -2.19 -19.18
N HIS A 522 -8.75 -1.70 -18.93
CA HIS A 522 -7.58 -2.54 -18.67
C HIS A 522 -6.88 -2.12 -17.39
N VAL A 523 -6.06 -3.03 -16.85
CA VAL A 523 -5.38 -2.82 -15.57
C VAL A 523 -3.88 -2.69 -15.74
N GLU A 524 -3.35 -1.61 -15.16
CA GLU A 524 -1.92 -1.33 -15.11
C GLU A 524 -1.37 -1.46 -13.68
N PHE A 525 -0.08 -1.78 -13.60
CA PHE A 525 0.65 -1.68 -12.34
C PHE A 525 0.83 -0.22 -11.95
N THR A 526 0.65 0.08 -10.66
CA THR A 526 1.15 1.35 -10.12
C THR A 526 2.64 1.26 -9.80
N LYS A 527 3.19 2.32 -9.20
CA LYS A 527 4.57 2.32 -8.67
C LYS A 527 4.76 1.38 -7.47
N ILE A 528 3.70 0.78 -6.94
CA ILE A 528 3.69 -0.10 -5.78
C ILE A 528 2.98 -1.41 -6.15
N TYR A 529 3.65 -2.55 -5.96
CA TYR A 529 3.01 -3.84 -6.22
C TYR A 529 1.87 -4.15 -5.28
N GLY A 530 0.92 -4.96 -5.76
CA GLY A 530 -0.33 -5.24 -5.07
C GLY A 530 -1.34 -4.09 -5.17
N ILE A 531 -0.96 -2.98 -5.82
CA ILE A 531 -1.84 -1.84 -6.11
C ILE A 531 -1.92 -1.64 -7.61
N TYR A 532 -3.15 -1.62 -8.10
CA TYR A 532 -3.47 -1.56 -9.50
C TYR A 532 -4.22 -0.27 -9.84
N LYS A 533 -3.94 0.26 -11.03
CA LYS A 533 -4.69 1.36 -11.62
C LYS A 533 -5.58 0.78 -12.70
N THR A 534 -6.85 1.18 -12.69
CA THR A 534 -7.77 0.89 -13.78
C THR A 534 -7.73 2.04 -14.78
N PHE A 535 -7.58 1.70 -16.06
CA PHE A 535 -7.74 2.64 -17.15
C PHE A 535 -9.02 2.29 -17.92
N PHE A 536 -9.98 3.22 -17.93
CA PHE A 536 -11.23 3.05 -18.67
C PHE A 536 -11.06 3.55 -20.09
N HIS A 537 -11.43 2.73 -21.08
CA HIS A 537 -11.39 3.17 -22.46
C HIS A 537 -12.56 4.12 -22.74
N ALA A 538 -12.27 5.27 -23.36
CA ALA A 538 -13.27 6.23 -23.77
C ALA A 538 -13.65 6.01 -25.24
N ALA A 539 -14.88 5.53 -25.49
CA ALA A 539 -15.42 5.44 -26.86
C ALA A 539 -15.85 6.81 -27.42
N THR A 540 -16.07 7.78 -26.54
CA THR A 540 -16.50 9.14 -26.87
C THR A 540 -15.82 10.14 -25.94
N GLU A 541 -15.71 11.40 -26.37
CA GLU A 541 -15.30 12.51 -25.53
C GLU A 541 -16.54 13.36 -25.22
N PRO A 542 -17.26 13.11 -24.11
CA PRO A 542 -18.45 13.89 -23.76
C PRO A 542 -18.10 15.31 -23.32
N LEU A 543 -18.97 16.28 -23.58
CA LEU A 543 -18.74 17.66 -23.12
C LEU A 543 -18.72 17.70 -21.58
N VAL A 544 -17.65 18.26 -21.00
CA VAL A 544 -17.54 18.52 -19.55
C VAL A 544 -17.76 19.99 -19.26
N SER A 545 -18.74 20.30 -18.39
CA SER A 545 -18.92 21.66 -17.86
C SER A 545 -18.15 21.85 -16.57
N VAL A 546 -17.10 22.68 -16.59
CA VAL A 546 -16.37 23.09 -15.40
C VAL A 546 -17.07 24.29 -14.77
N ILE A 547 -17.64 24.13 -13.57
CA ILE A 547 -18.35 25.20 -12.88
C ILE A 547 -17.47 25.76 -11.77
N ILE A 548 -17.14 27.04 -11.89
CA ILE A 548 -16.27 27.77 -10.97
C ILE A 548 -17.04 28.95 -10.37
N SER A 549 -17.38 28.87 -9.09
CA SER A 549 -17.96 30.01 -8.37
C SER A 549 -16.83 30.95 -7.90
N SER A 550 -16.94 32.25 -8.19
CA SER A 550 -15.94 33.24 -7.74
C SER A 550 -16.55 34.56 -7.27
N ASN A 551 -15.78 35.32 -6.48
CA ASN A 551 -16.09 36.66 -6.01
C ASN A 551 -14.79 37.48 -5.85
N ASP A 552 -14.55 38.43 -6.76
CA ASP A 552 -13.39 39.32 -6.75
C ASP A 552 -12.02 38.60 -6.65
N SER A 553 -11.90 37.37 -7.20
CA SER A 553 -10.73 36.50 -7.11
C SER A 553 -9.94 36.33 -8.41
N ILE A 554 -9.56 37.45 -9.03
CA ILE A 554 -8.86 37.47 -10.34
C ILE A 554 -7.62 36.56 -10.36
N LYS A 555 -6.80 36.57 -9.29
CA LYS A 555 -5.55 35.79 -9.23
C LYS A 555 -5.83 34.29 -9.28
N ASP A 556 -6.81 33.82 -8.51
CA ASP A 556 -7.12 32.40 -8.40
C ASP A 556 -7.78 31.90 -9.69
N ILE A 557 -8.75 32.64 -10.25
CA ILE A 557 -9.35 32.33 -11.55
C ILE A 557 -8.29 32.24 -12.65
N LYS A 558 -7.37 33.21 -12.74
CA LYS A 558 -6.28 33.19 -13.74
C LYS A 558 -5.46 31.91 -13.63
N ARG A 559 -5.08 31.50 -12.42
CA ARG A 559 -4.29 30.28 -12.20
C ARG A 559 -5.09 29.03 -12.56
N CYS A 560 -6.34 28.94 -12.09
CA CYS A 560 -7.22 27.80 -12.33
C CYS A 560 -7.43 27.56 -13.83
N ILE A 561 -7.82 28.60 -14.58
CA ILE A 561 -8.07 28.50 -16.02
C ILE A 561 -6.78 28.23 -16.79
N SER A 562 -5.67 28.88 -16.42
CA SER A 562 -4.39 28.57 -17.06
C SER A 562 -3.97 27.13 -16.84
N ALA A 563 -4.25 26.54 -15.67
CA ALA A 563 -3.95 25.14 -15.42
C ALA A 563 -4.80 24.23 -16.31
N ILE A 564 -6.10 24.51 -16.47
CA ILE A 564 -6.98 23.74 -17.37
C ILE A 564 -6.52 23.86 -18.83
N GLU A 565 -6.37 25.09 -19.33
CA GLU A 565 -6.08 25.38 -20.74
C GLU A 565 -4.69 24.92 -21.20
N PHE A 566 -3.68 24.91 -20.31
CA PHE A 566 -2.29 24.62 -20.69
C PHE A 566 -1.75 23.28 -20.18
N LYS A 567 -2.47 22.55 -19.31
CA LYS A 567 -2.02 21.23 -18.82
C LYS A 567 -2.94 20.10 -19.22
N SER A 568 -4.25 20.32 -19.33
CA SER A 568 -5.17 19.22 -19.60
C SER A 568 -4.97 18.69 -21.02
N LEU A 569 -4.99 17.36 -21.16
CA LEU A 569 -5.03 16.69 -22.46
C LEU A 569 -6.45 16.60 -23.04
N TYR A 570 -7.47 16.76 -22.19
CA TYR A 570 -8.86 16.74 -22.58
C TYR A 570 -9.31 18.07 -23.18
N ASP A 571 -9.87 18.05 -24.39
CA ASP A 571 -10.23 19.29 -25.09
C ASP A 571 -11.75 19.58 -25.10
N ASN A 572 -12.61 18.58 -24.93
CA ASN A 572 -14.07 18.77 -25.03
C ASN A 572 -14.71 19.28 -23.72
N TYR A 573 -14.39 20.51 -23.34
CA TYR A 573 -14.94 21.16 -22.14
C TYR A 573 -15.46 22.58 -22.42
N GLU A 574 -16.31 23.05 -21.51
CA GLU A 574 -16.65 24.47 -21.34
C GLU A 574 -16.40 24.88 -19.89
N ILE A 575 -16.08 26.16 -19.66
CA ILE A 575 -15.86 26.71 -18.32
C ILE A 575 -16.94 27.74 -18.04
N ILE A 576 -17.78 27.47 -17.04
CA ILE A 576 -18.82 28.38 -16.55
C ILE A 576 -18.35 29.04 -15.26
N ILE A 577 -17.97 30.30 -15.34
CA ILE A 577 -17.61 31.10 -14.16
C ILE A 577 -18.87 31.75 -13.62
N VAL A 578 -19.26 31.39 -12.41
CA VAL A 578 -20.39 31.97 -11.71
C VAL A 578 -19.89 33.11 -10.82
N ASP A 579 -20.13 34.34 -11.26
CA ASP A 579 -19.87 35.53 -10.46
C ASP A 579 -20.90 35.65 -9.34
N THR A 580 -20.44 35.58 -8.09
CA THR A 580 -21.29 35.60 -6.89
C THR A 580 -21.32 36.96 -6.21
N CYS A 581 -21.60 38.00 -7.02
CA CYS A 581 -21.66 39.42 -6.62
C CYS A 581 -20.27 40.02 -6.35
N SER A 582 -19.40 40.03 -7.37
CA SER A 582 -18.14 40.81 -7.34
C SER A 582 -18.41 42.31 -7.31
N LYS A 583 -17.54 43.07 -6.64
CA LYS A 583 -17.71 44.53 -6.48
C LYS A 583 -16.65 45.35 -7.22
N LYS A 584 -15.51 44.77 -7.57
CA LYS A 584 -14.40 45.51 -8.19
C LYS A 584 -14.63 45.65 -9.69
N GLY A 585 -14.54 46.87 -10.21
CA GLY A 585 -14.61 47.13 -11.67
C GLY A 585 -13.56 46.34 -12.45
N SER A 586 -12.36 46.16 -11.88
CA SER A 586 -11.28 45.35 -12.46
C SER A 586 -11.65 43.88 -12.65
N THR A 587 -12.57 43.33 -11.84
CA THR A 587 -13.04 41.94 -11.99
C THR A 587 -13.87 41.81 -13.27
N TYR A 588 -14.73 42.77 -13.55
CA TYR A 588 -15.56 42.78 -14.77
C TYR A 588 -14.71 42.96 -16.03
N SER A 589 -13.77 43.91 -16.03
CA SER A 589 -12.83 44.06 -17.15
C SER A 589 -12.01 42.79 -17.39
N PHE A 590 -11.58 42.12 -16.31
CA PHE A 590 -10.88 40.84 -16.42
C PHE A 590 -11.77 39.74 -17.03
N TYR A 591 -13.05 39.67 -16.68
CA TYR A 591 -13.98 38.71 -17.29
C TYR A 591 -14.16 38.94 -18.79
N ASP A 592 -14.21 40.19 -19.24
CA ASP A 592 -14.29 40.51 -20.67
C ASP A 592 -13.01 40.09 -21.40
N GLU A 593 -11.84 40.40 -20.84
CA GLU A 593 -10.54 39.95 -21.37
C GLU A 593 -10.43 38.42 -21.44
N LEU A 594 -10.92 37.75 -20.40
CA LEU A 594 -10.83 36.30 -20.25
C LEU A 594 -11.70 35.58 -21.29
N GLN A 595 -12.95 36.01 -21.47
CA GLN A 595 -13.85 35.44 -22.49
C GLN A 595 -13.36 35.73 -23.91
N ALA A 596 -12.76 36.90 -24.15
CA ALA A 596 -12.16 37.22 -25.44
C ALA A 596 -10.93 36.34 -25.74
N LYS A 597 -10.15 35.98 -24.71
CA LYS A 597 -8.95 35.16 -24.84
C LYS A 597 -9.26 33.66 -24.94
N PHE A 598 -10.24 33.17 -24.20
CA PHE A 598 -10.57 31.74 -24.11
C PHE A 598 -12.04 31.53 -24.51
N PRO A 599 -12.32 31.12 -25.77
CA PRO A 599 -13.69 30.96 -26.27
C PRO A 599 -14.54 29.92 -25.54
N LYS A 600 -13.90 28.98 -24.83
CA LYS A 600 -14.55 27.95 -24.00
C LYS A 600 -15.04 28.51 -22.66
N VAL A 601 -14.66 29.74 -22.29
CA VAL A 601 -15.05 30.38 -21.04
C VAL A 601 -16.30 31.23 -21.23
N LYS A 602 -17.27 31.05 -20.35
CA LYS A 602 -18.48 31.86 -20.24
C LYS A 602 -18.66 32.33 -18.81
N VAL A 603 -18.90 33.62 -18.63
CA VAL A 603 -19.19 34.22 -17.32
C VAL A 603 -20.69 34.41 -17.16
N VAL A 604 -21.25 33.94 -16.05
CA VAL A 604 -22.65 34.13 -15.68
C VAL A 604 -22.76 34.83 -14.33
N PHE A 605 -23.76 35.69 -14.20
CA PHE A 605 -23.87 36.60 -13.08
C PHE A 605 -25.01 36.20 -12.15
N TYR A 606 -24.67 35.54 -11.04
CA TYR A 606 -25.62 35.24 -9.99
C TYR A 606 -25.79 36.47 -9.09
N ARG A 607 -27.03 36.97 -8.98
CA ARG A 607 -27.38 38.19 -8.22
C ARG A 607 -28.24 37.93 -6.99
N GLY A 608 -28.39 36.66 -6.60
CA GLY A 608 -29.10 36.26 -5.39
C GLY A 608 -28.25 36.36 -4.12
N GLU A 609 -28.81 35.84 -3.02
CA GLU A 609 -28.11 35.73 -1.74
C GLU A 609 -26.86 34.84 -1.87
N LYS A 610 -25.74 35.26 -1.25
CA LYS A 610 -24.48 34.49 -1.24
C LYS A 610 -24.69 33.11 -0.62
N SER A 611 -24.70 32.08 -1.47
CA SER A 611 -24.81 30.68 -1.07
C SER A 611 -24.03 29.78 -2.01
N TYR A 612 -23.31 28.81 -1.44
CA TYR A 612 -22.52 27.85 -2.20
C TYR A 612 -23.41 26.93 -3.06
N SER A 613 -24.52 26.44 -2.49
CA SER A 613 -25.50 25.60 -3.19
C SER A 613 -26.19 26.34 -4.33
N LYS A 614 -26.76 27.52 -4.05
CA LYS A 614 -27.50 28.32 -5.05
C LYS A 614 -26.63 28.72 -6.25
N SER A 615 -25.40 29.20 -5.98
CA SER A 615 -24.49 29.60 -7.07
C SER A 615 -24.06 28.42 -7.94
N ARG A 616 -23.81 27.25 -7.34
CA ARG A 616 -23.44 26.04 -8.10
C ARG A 616 -24.62 25.45 -8.88
N ASN A 617 -25.83 25.44 -8.31
CA ASN A 617 -27.05 25.08 -9.04
C ASN A 617 -27.24 26.00 -10.25
N PHE A 618 -27.13 27.31 -10.05
CA PHE A 618 -27.22 28.30 -11.12
C PHE A 618 -26.16 28.08 -12.22
N GLY A 619 -24.93 27.75 -11.83
CA GLY A 619 -23.87 27.37 -12.78
C GLY A 619 -24.24 26.13 -13.60
N ALA A 620 -24.84 25.12 -12.96
CA ALA A 620 -25.25 23.87 -13.60
C ALA A 620 -26.42 24.06 -14.56
N GLU A 621 -27.34 24.97 -14.24
CA GLU A 621 -28.44 25.38 -15.12
C GLU A 621 -27.95 26.13 -16.37
N ASN A 622 -26.82 26.83 -16.27
CA ASN A 622 -26.25 27.64 -17.35
C ASN A 622 -25.17 26.90 -18.17
N SER A 623 -25.02 25.60 -17.95
CA SER A 623 -24.03 24.74 -18.59
C SER A 623 -24.69 23.65 -19.43
N ASN A 624 -23.96 23.10 -20.41
CA ASN A 624 -24.45 22.19 -21.45
C ASN A 624 -23.84 20.79 -21.40
N GLY A 625 -22.71 20.62 -20.72
CA GLY A 625 -21.95 19.37 -20.65
C GLY A 625 -22.73 18.21 -20.04
N GLU A 626 -22.52 17.02 -20.58
CA GLU A 626 -23.09 15.77 -20.08
C GLU A 626 -22.57 15.44 -18.67
N TYR A 627 -21.32 15.85 -18.39
CA TYR A 627 -20.70 15.77 -17.08
C TYR A 627 -20.42 17.16 -16.54
N ILE A 628 -20.50 17.28 -15.22
CA ILE A 628 -20.31 18.53 -14.50
C ILE A 628 -19.16 18.36 -13.52
N LEU A 629 -18.12 19.16 -13.68
CA LEU A 629 -17.00 19.26 -12.76
C LEU A 629 -17.17 20.52 -11.90
N PHE A 630 -17.56 20.33 -10.64
CA PHE A 630 -17.58 21.43 -9.67
C PHE A 630 -16.18 21.67 -9.13
N MET A 631 -15.65 22.87 -9.33
CA MET A 631 -14.29 23.22 -8.96
C MET A 631 -14.26 24.60 -8.29
N ASP A 632 -13.63 24.71 -7.12
CA ASP A 632 -13.37 26.00 -6.49
C ASP A 632 -12.33 26.80 -7.30
N ASP A 633 -12.46 28.12 -7.34
CA ASP A 633 -11.53 29.02 -8.05
C ASP A 633 -10.06 28.92 -7.58
N THR A 634 -9.85 28.39 -6.38
CA THR A 634 -8.52 28.14 -5.77
C THR A 634 -7.80 26.90 -6.29
N ILE A 635 -8.46 26.05 -7.08
CA ILE A 635 -7.91 24.79 -7.57
C ILE A 635 -7.01 25.01 -8.79
N SER A 636 -5.90 24.27 -8.86
CA SER A 636 -5.00 24.23 -10.01
C SER A 636 -4.62 22.77 -10.28
N ILE A 637 -5.03 22.24 -11.44
CA ILE A 637 -4.75 20.85 -11.80
C ILE A 637 -3.24 20.59 -11.94
N ILE A 638 -2.82 19.37 -11.60
CA ILE A 638 -1.42 18.92 -11.65
C ILE A 638 -1.23 17.89 -12.76
N THR A 639 -2.08 16.86 -12.78
CA THR A 639 -2.07 15.74 -13.76
C THR A 639 -2.57 16.20 -15.12
N ASP A 640 -1.96 15.69 -16.19
CA ASP A 640 -2.31 16.07 -17.56
C ASP A 640 -3.64 15.38 -17.99
N GLU A 641 -3.84 14.13 -17.59
CA GLU A 641 -5.07 13.32 -17.79
C GLU A 641 -6.17 13.59 -16.74
N PHE A 642 -6.18 14.77 -16.10
CA PHE A 642 -7.04 15.05 -14.95
C PHE A 642 -8.54 14.81 -15.22
N PHE A 643 -9.03 15.16 -16.41
CA PHE A 643 -10.44 15.02 -16.76
C PHE A 643 -10.79 13.56 -17.06
N GLU A 644 -9.91 12.88 -17.78
CA GLU A 644 -10.03 11.47 -18.16
C GLU A 644 -10.08 10.57 -16.93
N GLU A 645 -9.25 10.85 -15.92
CA GLU A 645 -9.26 10.17 -14.63
C GLU A 645 -10.61 10.31 -13.91
N LEU A 646 -11.21 11.50 -13.90
CA LEU A 646 -12.53 11.70 -13.27
C LEU A 646 -13.67 11.13 -14.13
N LEU A 647 -13.57 11.27 -15.45
CA LEU A 647 -14.56 10.79 -16.43
C LEU A 647 -14.65 9.27 -16.44
N GLY A 648 -13.52 8.55 -16.36
CA GLY A 648 -13.48 7.09 -16.41
C GLY A 648 -14.42 6.45 -15.39
N TYR A 649 -14.40 6.95 -14.14
CA TYR A 649 -15.34 6.52 -13.10
C TYR A 649 -16.73 7.14 -13.26
N SER A 650 -16.83 8.42 -13.60
CA SER A 650 -18.12 9.14 -13.69
C SER A 650 -19.06 8.56 -14.76
N ARG A 651 -18.52 7.89 -15.78
CA ARG A 651 -19.28 7.24 -16.85
C ARG A 651 -19.98 5.95 -16.43
N ARG A 652 -19.59 5.37 -15.30
CA ARG A 652 -20.19 4.12 -14.85
C ARG A 652 -21.60 4.36 -14.31
N ASN A 653 -22.52 3.48 -14.66
CA ASN A 653 -23.92 3.57 -14.24
C ASN A 653 -24.11 3.37 -12.74
N ASP A 654 -23.16 2.79 -12.01
CA ASP A 654 -23.18 2.62 -10.56
C ASP A 654 -22.55 3.80 -9.81
N VAL A 655 -21.91 4.76 -10.48
CA VAL A 655 -21.23 5.91 -9.85
C VAL A 655 -22.09 7.17 -9.95
N GLY A 656 -22.13 7.95 -8.86
CA GLY A 656 -22.83 9.23 -8.82
C GLY A 656 -21.92 10.44 -8.61
N ALA A 657 -20.76 10.29 -7.98
CA ALA A 657 -19.78 11.37 -7.83
C ALA A 657 -18.34 10.83 -7.81
N VAL A 658 -17.38 11.62 -8.33
CA VAL A 658 -15.95 11.26 -8.34
C VAL A 658 -15.11 12.44 -7.83
N GLY A 659 -14.42 12.25 -6.70
CA GLY A 659 -13.53 13.22 -6.06
C GLY A 659 -12.09 13.12 -6.52
N ALA A 660 -11.44 14.28 -6.67
CA ALA A 660 -10.01 14.39 -6.94
C ALA A 660 -9.17 14.37 -5.65
N LYS A 661 -7.88 14.03 -5.77
CA LYS A 661 -6.90 14.17 -4.68
C LYS A 661 -6.32 15.58 -4.67
N LEU A 662 -6.36 16.21 -3.50
CA LEU A 662 -6.00 17.62 -3.35
C LEU A 662 -4.83 17.81 -2.39
N TYR A 663 -3.92 18.70 -2.76
CA TYR A 663 -2.76 19.11 -1.96
C TYR A 663 -2.79 20.60 -1.64
N TYR A 664 -2.21 20.99 -0.53
CA TYR A 664 -1.69 22.34 -0.32
C TYR A 664 -0.47 22.59 -1.21
N GLU A 665 -0.07 23.85 -1.36
CA GLU A 665 1.05 24.26 -2.22
C GLU A 665 2.42 23.69 -1.80
N ASP A 666 2.53 23.16 -0.58
CA ASP A 666 3.73 22.56 0.00
C ASP A 666 3.76 21.01 -0.08
N ASP A 667 3.00 20.42 -1.02
CA ASP A 667 2.86 18.96 -1.21
C ASP A 667 2.31 18.22 0.03
N ILE A 668 1.58 18.92 0.89
CA ILE A 668 0.81 18.32 1.99
C ILE A 668 -0.59 17.98 1.50
N ILE A 669 -1.09 16.79 1.84
CA ILE A 669 -2.45 16.37 1.50
C ILE A 669 -3.45 17.31 2.18
N TYR A 670 -4.31 17.93 1.37
CA TYR A 670 -5.52 18.61 1.82
C TYR A 670 -6.66 17.60 2.02
N HIS A 671 -6.79 16.67 1.08
CA HIS A 671 -7.79 15.61 1.08
C HIS A 671 -7.32 14.43 0.21
N ALA A 672 -7.54 13.21 0.71
CA ALA A 672 -7.45 11.97 -0.06
C ALA A 672 -8.57 10.99 0.36
N GLY A 673 -9.81 11.47 0.30
CA GLY A 673 -11.01 10.83 0.87
C GLY A 673 -11.69 11.71 1.92
N SER A 674 -13.02 11.57 2.08
CA SER A 674 -13.81 12.30 3.07
C SER A 674 -14.73 11.37 3.84
N VAL A 675 -14.81 11.57 5.16
CA VAL A 675 -15.50 10.68 6.11
C VAL A 675 -16.56 11.45 6.87
N VAL A 676 -17.75 10.86 7.00
CA VAL A 676 -18.85 11.40 7.82
C VAL A 676 -18.54 11.21 9.30
N ASN A 677 -18.93 12.19 10.11
CA ASN A 677 -18.71 12.25 11.56
C ASN A 677 -17.24 12.35 12.01
N MET A 678 -16.29 12.47 11.07
CA MET A 678 -14.91 12.85 11.39
C MET A 678 -14.91 14.30 11.90
N ASP A 679 -14.24 14.53 13.03
CA ASP A 679 -14.29 15.77 13.81
C ASP A 679 -15.73 16.26 14.15
N GLY A 680 -16.67 15.30 14.25
CA GLY A 680 -18.04 15.53 14.68
C GLY A 680 -19.02 15.94 13.59
N ILE A 681 -18.63 16.11 12.32
CA ILE A 681 -19.62 16.30 11.25
C ILE A 681 -19.19 15.64 9.94
N THR A 682 -18.08 16.08 9.37
CA THR A 682 -17.45 15.59 8.14
C THR A 682 -15.99 16.01 8.19
N GLY A 683 -15.07 15.16 7.75
CA GLY A 683 -13.62 15.47 7.75
C GLY A 683 -12.89 14.88 6.55
N ASN A 684 -11.71 15.42 6.26
CA ASN A 684 -10.85 14.93 5.20
C ASN A 684 -9.88 13.87 5.75
N ALA A 685 -9.92 12.68 5.18
CA ALA A 685 -8.94 11.64 5.43
C ALA A 685 -7.55 12.09 4.95
N PHE A 686 -6.51 11.68 5.69
CA PHE A 686 -5.09 11.91 5.42
C PHE A 686 -4.64 13.37 5.37
N GLN A 687 -5.50 14.33 5.74
CA GLN A 687 -5.13 15.74 5.74
C GLN A 687 -3.93 16.01 6.66
N GLY A 688 -2.93 16.73 6.15
CA GLY A 688 -1.68 17.01 6.86
C GLY A 688 -0.57 15.99 6.64
N GLN A 689 -0.84 14.88 5.94
CA GLN A 689 0.20 13.91 5.54
C GLN A 689 0.93 14.37 4.28
N SER A 690 2.12 13.82 4.02
CA SER A 690 2.86 14.15 2.81
C SER A 690 2.21 13.52 1.58
N ARG A 691 2.28 14.19 0.42
CA ARG A 691 1.95 13.61 -0.89
C ARG A 691 2.63 12.26 -1.18
N TYR A 692 3.80 12.03 -0.58
CA TYR A 692 4.59 10.81 -0.75
C TYR A 692 4.28 9.71 0.27
N ASP A 693 3.40 9.97 1.24
CA ASP A 693 2.93 8.93 2.15
C ASP A 693 1.81 8.12 1.47
N ASN A 694 1.87 6.78 1.59
CA ASN A 694 0.85 5.90 1.02
C ASN A 694 -0.48 5.94 1.79
N GLY A 695 -0.44 6.42 3.04
CA GLY A 695 -1.58 6.35 3.97
C GLY A 695 -1.81 4.95 4.54
N TYR A 696 -2.92 4.81 5.26
CA TYR A 696 -3.35 3.57 5.91
C TYR A 696 -3.69 2.51 4.87
N PHE A 697 -2.98 1.38 4.88
CA PHE A 697 -3.11 0.30 3.89
C PHE A 697 -3.19 0.83 2.45
N ALA A 698 -2.36 1.82 2.13
CA ALA A 698 -2.29 2.49 0.83
C ALA A 698 -3.57 3.23 0.34
N ARG A 699 -4.57 3.40 1.20
CA ARG A 699 -5.84 4.09 0.85
C ARG A 699 -5.70 5.53 0.36
N ALA A 700 -4.57 6.21 0.62
CA ALA A 700 -4.36 7.58 0.13
C ALA A 700 -3.91 7.63 -1.35
N ILE A 701 -3.59 6.47 -1.94
CA ILE A 701 -3.07 6.34 -3.31
C ILE A 701 -3.82 5.30 -4.14
N THR A 702 -4.94 4.78 -3.65
CA THR A 702 -5.79 3.82 -4.36
C THR A 702 -7.18 4.40 -4.60
N ALA A 703 -7.78 4.05 -5.74
CA ALA A 703 -9.18 4.37 -5.95
C ALA A 703 -10.03 3.63 -4.91
N SER A 704 -11.02 4.29 -4.34
CA SER A 704 -11.84 3.72 -3.26
C SER A 704 -13.16 4.45 -3.14
N ASP A 705 -14.18 3.73 -2.68
CA ASP A 705 -15.48 4.32 -2.36
C ASP A 705 -15.43 5.03 -0.99
N TYR A 706 -16.07 6.19 -0.92
CA TYR A 706 -16.34 6.95 0.32
C TYR A 706 -17.82 7.33 0.36
N SER A 707 -18.37 7.62 1.53
CA SER A 707 -19.77 8.05 1.64
C SER A 707 -19.99 9.47 1.08
N ILE A 708 -18.94 10.29 1.08
CA ILE A 708 -18.95 11.68 0.63
C ILE A 708 -17.63 12.04 -0.06
N THR A 709 -17.64 13.08 -0.88
CA THR A 709 -16.44 13.66 -1.49
C THR A 709 -16.17 15.08 -0.99
N ASN A 710 -14.96 15.60 -1.23
CA ASN A 710 -14.63 16.98 -0.89
C ASN A 710 -15.40 17.98 -1.79
N PRO A 711 -15.94 19.08 -1.23
CA PRO A 711 -16.69 20.04 -2.01
C PRO A 711 -15.86 20.82 -3.03
N SER A 712 -14.53 20.90 -2.87
CA SER A 712 -13.69 21.79 -3.68
C SER A 712 -13.42 21.30 -5.10
N CYS A 713 -13.45 19.99 -5.36
CA CYS A 713 -13.20 19.46 -6.71
C CYS A 713 -13.78 18.05 -6.89
N PHE A 714 -14.90 17.93 -7.59
CA PHE A 714 -15.50 16.63 -7.92
C PHE A 714 -16.35 16.68 -9.19
N MET A 715 -16.48 15.53 -9.85
CA MET A 715 -17.27 15.36 -11.07
C MET A 715 -18.54 14.53 -10.79
N THR A 716 -19.62 14.83 -11.51
CA THR A 716 -20.87 14.06 -11.50
C THR A 716 -21.52 14.13 -12.89
N SER A 717 -22.32 13.14 -13.26
CA SER A 717 -23.11 13.24 -14.50
C SER A 717 -24.27 14.22 -14.30
N ARG A 718 -24.65 14.92 -15.37
CA ARG A 718 -25.81 15.82 -15.35
C ARG A 718 -27.09 15.07 -15.01
N GLU A 719 -27.23 13.83 -15.48
CA GLU A 719 -28.37 12.99 -15.18
C GLU A 719 -28.49 12.71 -13.68
N VAL A 720 -27.41 12.24 -13.04
CA VAL A 720 -27.40 11.98 -11.59
C VAL A 720 -27.68 13.27 -10.82
N PHE A 721 -27.04 14.37 -11.21
CA PHE A 721 -27.25 15.67 -10.57
C PHE A 721 -28.71 16.13 -10.63
N LYS A 722 -29.36 15.98 -11.80
CA LYS A 722 -30.78 16.31 -11.99
C LYS A 722 -31.70 15.37 -11.22
N ASN A 723 -31.44 14.07 -11.24
CA ASN A 723 -32.25 13.07 -10.54
C ASN A 723 -32.19 13.24 -9.02
N ALA A 724 -31.07 13.72 -8.50
CA ALA A 724 -30.94 14.15 -7.11
C ALA A 724 -31.63 15.51 -6.84
N GLY A 725 -32.13 16.24 -7.84
CA GLY A 725 -32.68 17.58 -7.64
C GLY A 725 -31.62 18.65 -7.31
N GLY A 726 -30.36 18.43 -7.72
CA GLY A 726 -29.25 19.34 -7.49
C GLY A 726 -28.80 19.43 -6.03
N PHE A 727 -28.13 20.52 -5.67
CA PHE A 727 -27.72 20.81 -4.30
C PHE A 727 -28.89 21.35 -3.47
N SER A 728 -29.05 20.82 -2.25
CA SER A 728 -30.04 21.34 -1.30
C SER A 728 -29.67 22.76 -0.87
N GLU A 729 -30.61 23.69 -1.07
CA GLU A 729 -30.45 25.10 -0.65
C GLU A 729 -30.60 25.30 0.86
N GLU A 730 -30.98 24.26 1.61
CA GLU A 730 -30.98 24.29 3.09
C GLU A 730 -29.58 24.40 3.68
N PHE A 731 -28.56 23.99 2.92
CA PHE A 731 -27.15 24.10 3.27
C PHE A 731 -26.50 25.14 2.36
N SER A 732 -25.81 26.11 2.94
CA SER A 732 -25.10 27.16 2.21
C SER A 732 -23.58 27.02 2.24
N THR A 733 -23.07 26.00 2.94
CA THR A 733 -21.65 25.67 3.11
C THR A 733 -21.27 24.37 2.38
N GLY A 734 -20.07 23.82 2.65
CA GLY A 734 -19.59 22.55 2.09
C GLY A 734 -20.47 21.34 2.41
N LEU A 735 -21.31 21.39 3.45
CA LEU A 735 -22.26 20.33 3.79
C LEU A 735 -23.27 20.04 2.67
N THR A 736 -23.47 20.98 1.74
CA THR A 736 -24.35 20.76 0.59
C THR A 736 -23.86 19.64 -0.33
N VAL A 737 -22.54 19.47 -0.47
CA VAL A 737 -21.95 18.39 -1.27
C VAL A 737 -22.03 17.07 -0.50
N SER A 738 -21.80 17.08 0.80
CA SER A 738 -21.99 15.91 1.65
C SER A 738 -23.43 15.41 1.61
N ASP A 739 -24.41 16.32 1.71
CA ASP A 739 -25.84 15.98 1.60
C ASP A 739 -26.18 15.42 0.21
N TYR A 740 -25.63 16.02 -0.85
CA TYR A 740 -25.78 15.50 -2.21
C TYR A 740 -25.26 14.06 -2.34
N CYS A 741 -24.03 13.80 -1.86
CA CYS A 741 -23.41 12.46 -1.92
C CYS A 741 -24.23 11.42 -1.14
N LEU A 742 -24.75 11.79 0.03
CA LEU A 742 -25.56 10.89 0.82
C LEU A 742 -26.92 10.58 0.16
N ARG A 743 -27.56 11.57 -0.49
CA ARG A 743 -28.82 11.34 -1.25
C ARG A 743 -28.62 10.46 -2.48
N ILE A 744 -27.52 10.62 -3.22
CA ILE A 744 -27.22 9.69 -4.32
C ILE A 744 -26.86 8.30 -3.78
N GLY A 745 -26.24 8.21 -2.60
CA GLY A 745 -25.99 6.95 -1.90
C GLY A 745 -27.26 6.18 -1.56
N GLU A 746 -28.33 6.87 -1.12
CA GLU A 746 -29.65 6.27 -0.90
C GLU A 746 -30.27 5.67 -2.18
N SER A 747 -29.86 6.14 -3.36
CA SER A 747 -30.25 5.57 -4.66
C SER A 747 -29.37 4.40 -5.13
N GLY A 748 -28.41 3.97 -4.30
CA GLY A 748 -27.48 2.87 -4.61
C GLY A 748 -26.27 3.29 -5.46
N LYS A 749 -26.00 4.59 -5.62
CA LYS A 749 -24.85 5.11 -6.38
C LYS A 749 -23.63 5.28 -5.48
N LEU A 750 -22.46 5.02 -6.05
CA LEU A 750 -21.17 5.16 -5.38
C LEU A 750 -20.63 6.59 -5.45
N THR A 751 -19.91 7.00 -4.42
CA THR A 751 -19.03 8.17 -4.45
C THR A 751 -17.58 7.70 -4.41
N VAL A 752 -16.86 7.90 -5.51
CA VAL A 752 -15.51 7.36 -5.71
C VAL A 752 -14.48 8.44 -5.44
N PHE A 753 -13.44 8.13 -4.68
CA PHE A 753 -12.21 8.90 -4.62
C PHE A 753 -11.23 8.36 -5.67
N ASN A 754 -10.79 9.20 -6.62
CA ASN A 754 -9.75 8.85 -7.58
C ASN A 754 -8.42 9.56 -7.22
N PRO A 755 -7.37 8.83 -6.79
CA PRO A 755 -6.09 9.42 -6.41
C PRO A 755 -5.24 9.92 -7.58
N PHE A 756 -5.59 9.58 -8.82
CA PHE A 756 -4.80 9.90 -10.01
C PHE A 756 -5.17 11.27 -10.62
N ALA A 757 -6.37 11.76 -10.34
CA ALA A 757 -6.76 13.15 -10.60
C ALA A 757 -6.21 14.05 -9.49
N GLU A 758 -5.02 14.62 -9.69
CA GLU A 758 -4.32 15.43 -8.68
C GLU A 758 -4.43 16.93 -8.96
N ALA A 759 -4.69 17.72 -7.92
CA ALA A 759 -4.68 19.19 -8.01
C ALA A 759 -4.13 19.85 -6.73
N TYR A 760 -3.58 21.06 -6.88
CA TYR A 760 -3.29 21.95 -5.76
C TYR A 760 -4.51 22.79 -5.40
N ARG A 761 -4.71 23.03 -4.11
CA ARG A 761 -5.65 23.99 -3.54
C ARG A 761 -4.85 25.08 -2.85
N TYR A 762 -4.97 26.29 -3.36
CA TYR A 762 -4.29 27.45 -2.78
C TYR A 762 -5.24 28.17 -1.85
N GLU A 763 -4.95 28.15 -0.56
CA GLU A 763 -5.79 28.88 0.38
C GLU A 763 -5.60 30.39 0.18
N PRO A 764 -6.69 31.16 0.03
CA PRO A 764 -6.57 32.60 0.23
C PRO A 764 -6.15 32.82 1.67
N VAL A 765 -5.13 33.67 1.90
CA VAL A 765 -4.77 34.13 3.25
C VAL A 765 -5.99 34.84 3.84
N ARG A 766 -6.79 34.12 4.62
CA ARG A 766 -7.90 34.67 5.39
C ARG A 766 -7.42 34.82 6.83
N PRO A 767 -7.55 36.00 7.45
CA PRO A 767 -7.29 36.16 8.87
C PRO A 767 -8.14 35.16 9.66
N VAL A 768 -7.49 34.37 10.51
CA VAL A 768 -8.07 33.26 11.30
C VAL A 768 -9.21 33.72 12.25
N ASN A 769 -9.44 35.03 12.38
CA ASN A 769 -10.38 35.62 13.35
C ASN A 769 -11.63 36.30 12.73
N ASP A 770 -11.85 36.24 11.41
CA ASP A 770 -12.89 37.06 10.76
C ASP A 770 -14.26 36.38 10.52
N SER A 771 -14.50 35.18 11.09
CA SER A 771 -15.87 34.64 11.13
C SER A 771 -16.65 35.33 12.25
N GLY A 772 -17.41 36.38 11.92
CA GLY A 772 -18.33 37.01 12.88
C GLY A 772 -19.29 36.01 13.53
N LYS A 773 -19.82 36.34 14.72
CA LYS A 773 -20.73 35.46 15.51
C LYS A 773 -21.89 34.89 14.68
N GLU A 774 -22.45 35.67 13.76
CA GLU A 774 -23.54 35.23 12.87
C GLU A 774 -23.13 34.08 11.93
N SER A 775 -21.89 34.07 11.45
CA SER A 775 -21.36 32.99 10.59
C SER A 775 -21.21 31.69 11.38
N GLN A 776 -20.76 31.77 12.64
CA GLN A 776 -20.64 30.59 13.52
C GLN A 776 -22.00 30.00 13.91
N VAL A 777 -23.00 30.84 14.21
CA VAL A 777 -24.38 30.39 14.48
C VAL A 777 -24.97 29.70 13.24
N LYS A 778 -24.76 30.26 12.05
CA LYS A 778 -25.22 29.65 10.78
C LYS A 778 -24.60 28.27 10.56
N ILE A 779 -23.27 28.15 10.72
CA ILE A 779 -22.55 26.87 10.58
C ILE A 779 -23.10 25.83 11.56
N ARG A 780 -23.29 26.21 12.82
CA ARG A 780 -23.84 25.31 13.85
C ARG A 780 -25.24 24.82 13.49
N ASN A 781 -26.12 25.73 13.06
CA ASN A 781 -27.49 25.37 12.65
C ASN A 781 -27.49 24.41 11.44
N GLU A 782 -26.60 24.61 10.46
CA GLU A 782 -26.46 23.68 9.34
C GLU A 782 -25.95 22.30 9.79
N GLN A 783 -24.98 22.25 10.72
CA GLN A 783 -24.49 21.00 11.29
C GLN A 783 -25.58 20.23 12.05
N GLU A 784 -26.41 20.93 12.85
CA GLU A 784 -27.54 20.32 13.57
C GLU A 784 -28.58 19.74 12.61
N LYS A 785 -28.95 20.48 11.55
CA LYS A 785 -29.85 19.99 10.49
C LYS A 785 -29.28 18.77 9.75
N PHE A 786 -27.99 18.81 9.41
CA PHE A 786 -27.32 17.71 8.72
C PHE A 786 -27.33 16.45 9.58
N ARG A 787 -27.04 16.57 10.89
CA ARG A 787 -27.12 15.44 11.83
C ARG A 787 -28.53 14.89 11.96
N GLU A 788 -29.55 15.75 12.02
CA GLU A 788 -30.94 15.28 12.13
C GLU A 788 -31.38 14.56 10.86
N ARG A 789 -31.07 15.11 9.67
CA ARG A 789 -31.39 14.49 8.38
C ARG A 789 -30.72 13.11 8.25
N TRP A 790 -29.45 13.00 8.63
CA TRP A 790 -28.65 11.80 8.48
C TRP A 790 -28.46 11.01 9.78
N LYS A 791 -29.40 11.14 10.74
CA LYS A 791 -29.25 10.56 12.09
C LYS A 791 -28.99 9.06 12.12
N VAL A 792 -29.57 8.32 11.17
CA VAL A 792 -29.37 6.87 11.05
C VAL A 792 -27.91 6.56 10.70
N LEU A 793 -27.33 7.28 9.73
CA LEU A 793 -25.92 7.15 9.37
C LEU A 793 -25.00 7.52 10.54
N PHE A 794 -25.26 8.63 11.24
CA PHE A 794 -24.48 9.01 12.42
C PHE A 794 -24.57 7.97 13.55
N SER A 795 -25.72 7.30 13.71
CA SER A 795 -25.91 6.26 14.72
C SER A 795 -25.21 4.94 14.38
N LYS A 796 -25.20 4.56 13.10
CA LYS A 796 -24.58 3.31 12.62
C LYS A 796 -23.07 3.45 12.39
N GLY A 797 -22.61 4.65 12.05
CA GLY A 797 -21.26 4.92 11.57
C GLY A 797 -21.20 5.00 10.05
N ASP A 798 -20.17 5.67 9.54
CA ASP A 798 -19.88 5.73 8.10
C ASP A 798 -19.41 4.35 7.61
N PRO A 799 -20.12 3.68 6.68
CA PRO A 799 -19.75 2.34 6.22
C PRO A 799 -18.37 2.28 5.53
N MET A 800 -17.87 3.41 5.02
CA MET A 800 -16.56 3.49 4.35
C MET A 800 -15.40 3.75 5.33
N TYR A 801 -15.68 3.80 6.64
CA TYR A 801 -14.71 4.01 7.71
C TYR A 801 -14.94 3.06 8.89
N ASN A 802 -13.98 2.19 9.16
CA ASN A 802 -14.13 1.16 10.19
C ASN A 802 -14.32 1.77 11.60
N ARG A 803 -15.33 1.28 12.33
CA ARG A 803 -15.71 1.75 13.68
C ARG A 803 -14.62 1.61 14.76
N ASN A 804 -13.62 0.75 14.51
CA ASN A 804 -12.49 0.52 15.40
C ASN A 804 -11.42 1.64 15.27
N LEU A 805 -11.58 2.54 14.31
CA LEU A 805 -10.69 3.67 14.06
C LEU A 805 -11.22 4.96 14.69
N SER A 806 -10.30 5.86 15.02
CA SER A 806 -10.61 7.16 15.62
C SER A 806 -11.28 8.09 14.60
N LEU A 807 -12.38 8.74 14.99
CA LEU A 807 -13.00 9.83 14.24
C LEU A 807 -12.48 11.22 14.63
N ASN A 808 -11.66 11.31 15.68
CA ASN A 808 -11.03 12.57 16.15
C ASN A 808 -9.65 12.82 15.53
N ARG A 809 -9.24 11.93 14.61
CA ARG A 809 -7.98 12.00 13.87
C ARG A 809 -8.25 11.54 12.45
N ASN A 810 -7.52 12.09 11.50
CA ASN A 810 -7.69 11.83 10.08
C ASN A 810 -6.67 10.84 9.50
N ASP A 811 -5.88 10.17 10.35
CA ASP A 811 -4.77 9.30 9.96
C ASP A 811 -5.03 7.81 10.23
N TYR A 812 -6.30 7.41 10.39
CA TYR A 812 -6.72 6.02 10.63
C TYR A 812 -6.08 5.42 11.88
N HIS A 813 -5.87 6.26 12.90
CA HIS A 813 -5.37 5.77 14.17
C HIS A 813 -6.40 4.91 14.89
N LEU A 814 -5.93 3.94 15.67
CA LEU A 814 -6.77 3.12 16.53
C LEU A 814 -7.60 3.98 17.48
N LYS A 815 -8.88 3.65 17.63
CA LYS A 815 -9.75 4.26 18.64
C LYS A 815 -9.28 3.83 20.03
N LYS A 816 -9.07 4.81 20.92
CA LYS A 816 -8.64 4.53 22.29
C LYS A 816 -9.72 3.80 23.09
N VAL A 817 -9.27 2.91 23.97
CA VAL A 817 -10.07 2.06 24.86
C VAL A 817 -9.75 2.29 26.32
#